data_AF-A0AAR2LAU6-F1
#
_entry.id   AF-A0AAR2LAU6-F1
#
_cell.length_a   1.000
_cell.length_b   1.000
_cell.length_c   1.000
_cell.angle_alpha   90.00
_cell.angle_beta   90.00
_cell.angle_gamma   90.00
#
_symmetry.space_group_name_H-M   'P 1'
#
loop_
_entity.id
_entity.type
_entity.pdbx_description
1 polymer ?
#
loop_
_entity_poly.entity_id
_entity_poly.type
_entity_poly.pdbx_seq_one_letter_code
_entity_poly.pdbx_strand_id
1 'polypeptide(L)'
;MLFFFLLYWDTKGEKNNGFDVLYHNMKHGQISSKELSDFIRERATIEETYSRSMTKLAKSASNFSQLGTFAPVWDVFKVSTEKLAACHMELVRKLQELIKEVQKYVDEQAKAHKKTKEEVASTLEAVQNIQSVSQALQKSKENYNSKTLELERMRKEGATQRDLDKAGVKVKKATEVYKSYVEKYASTKTEFEQKMAETAQKFQDIEESHIQHMKEIIQSYSCSVEDTHKQIIEVHKEFVNNMENTSAAGLIQKLAESKGTGKERPGKTKHKHTAVSYNTDLYTVCEISNAALLCFISVQNVPQVDEEGFCIRPEVNENDILHPNNSFYSSSDSEEEDERRKFHVEIKPVQPNNGTHQHKATIDELKASIGNITLSPSPQIVLTSTLSLPNTVPPPNRPSTPLGTGTIVPPPRPSSRPKLPAGKLTGINEIVRTSRGPSPVTLASQDPLPIAVAFTESVNAYFKGADPSKCIVKITGDMTLSFPSGIIKIFTSSPSPAVLSFKLRNTSKLEQILPNQHLLHSDSSQSDTNTKDFWLNMPALTAYLRKCSEQNPVSSYYNVDVLKYQVCSNGIQSTPLNLAVYWKCGSSTTDLRIDYRYNPEAMQPPGPLTSVQVLVPVNGGVTNMQSLPNAIWNTEQSKSLWKLNDISEKSENEGSGSLRAKFELSDGPSIPATLAVQFFNEGSTLSGVDMELVGSGYRLSLNKKRFTSGKTSII
;
A
#
# COMPACT_ATOMS: atom_id res chain seq x y z
N MET A 1 17.53 -14.82 -27.97
CA MET A 1 16.79 -13.92 -28.91
C MET A 1 17.31 -12.52 -28.66
N LEU A 2 17.71 -11.80 -29.72
CA LEU A 2 18.40 -10.50 -29.68
C LEU A 2 17.39 -9.35 -29.50
N PHE A 3 16.74 -9.29 -28.33
CA PHE A 3 15.64 -8.37 -28.07
C PHE A 3 16.08 -6.90 -28.11
N PHE A 4 17.23 -6.58 -27.52
CA PHE A 4 17.71 -5.19 -27.50
C PHE A 4 18.13 -4.73 -28.89
N PHE A 5 18.70 -5.62 -29.69
CA PHE A 5 18.97 -5.30 -31.08
C PHE A 5 17.67 -5.07 -31.86
N LEU A 6 16.69 -5.97 -31.78
CA LEU A 6 15.44 -5.85 -32.56
C LEU A 6 14.57 -4.64 -32.18
N LEU A 7 14.59 -4.21 -30.91
CA LEU A 7 13.74 -3.12 -30.41
C LEU A 7 14.39 -1.74 -30.51
N TYR A 8 15.70 -1.65 -30.37
CA TYR A 8 16.43 -0.37 -30.38
C TYR A 8 17.12 -0.08 -31.72
N TRP A 9 16.93 -0.96 -32.71
CA TRP A 9 17.30 -0.75 -34.11
C TRP A 9 16.34 0.16 -34.87
N ASP A 10 15.07 0.27 -34.46
CA ASP A 10 14.06 0.82 -35.36
C ASP A 10 14.34 2.29 -35.69
N THR A 11 14.59 2.49 -36.98
CA THR A 11 14.48 3.70 -37.80
C THR A 11 13.24 4.57 -37.56
N LYS A 12 12.35 4.21 -36.63
CA LYS A 12 11.21 4.99 -36.12
C LYS A 12 11.47 5.76 -34.83
N GLY A 13 12.59 5.53 -34.13
CA GLY A 13 13.03 6.43 -33.07
C GLY A 13 13.65 7.68 -33.69
N GLU A 14 13.04 8.85 -33.49
CA GLU A 14 13.65 10.12 -33.92
C GLU A 14 15.10 10.21 -33.37
N LYS A 15 16.10 10.23 -34.26
CA LYS A 15 17.51 10.65 -34.03
C LYS A 15 18.58 9.59 -33.69
N ASN A 16 18.37 8.29 -33.88
CA ASN A 16 19.40 7.25 -33.60
C ASN A 16 19.83 7.18 -32.11
N ASN A 17 18.91 7.46 -31.17
CA ASN A 17 19.21 7.56 -29.74
C ASN A 17 19.27 6.21 -28.98
N GLY A 18 19.21 5.07 -29.69
CA GLY A 18 19.16 3.75 -29.06
C GLY A 18 20.35 3.46 -28.15
N PHE A 19 21.55 3.93 -28.53
CA PHE A 19 22.76 3.80 -27.72
C PHE A 19 22.62 4.47 -26.34
N ASP A 20 22.16 5.73 -26.31
CA ASP A 20 22.02 6.49 -25.06
C ASP A 20 21.01 5.83 -24.13
N VAL A 21 19.89 5.33 -24.67
CA VAL A 21 18.86 4.63 -23.89
C VAL A 21 19.44 3.37 -23.23
N LEU A 22 20.16 2.54 -23.98
CA LEU A 22 20.75 1.30 -23.46
C LEU A 22 21.88 1.58 -22.46
N TYR A 23 22.75 2.56 -22.75
CA TYR A 23 23.83 2.96 -21.86
C TYR A 23 23.30 3.50 -20.52
N HIS A 24 22.26 4.33 -20.55
CA HIS A 24 21.61 4.83 -19.33
C HIS A 24 20.84 3.73 -18.59
N ASN A 25 20.21 2.78 -19.29
CA ASN A 25 19.57 1.63 -18.66
C ASN A 25 20.57 0.81 -17.84
N MET A 26 21.72 0.49 -18.42
CA MET A 26 22.82 -0.18 -17.69
C MET A 26 23.19 0.61 -16.42
N LYS A 27 23.30 1.94 -16.50
CA LYS A 27 23.59 2.79 -15.34
C LYS A 27 22.49 2.74 -14.27
N HIS A 28 21.22 2.62 -14.67
CA HIS A 28 20.09 2.47 -13.75
C HIS A 28 20.11 1.13 -12.98
N GLY A 29 20.74 0.08 -13.51
CA GLY A 29 20.92 -1.18 -12.77
C GLY A 29 21.61 -0.99 -11.40
N GLN A 30 22.51 0.00 -11.26
CA GLN A 30 23.13 0.33 -9.96
C GLN A 30 22.13 0.90 -8.95
N ILE A 31 21.10 1.60 -9.42
CA ILE A 31 20.04 2.16 -8.58
C ILE A 31 19.25 1.00 -7.99
N SER A 32 18.83 0.03 -8.81
CA SER A 32 18.07 -1.14 -8.36
C SER A 32 18.82 -1.99 -7.33
N SER A 33 20.13 -2.18 -7.47
CA SER A 33 20.93 -2.90 -6.46
C SER A 33 21.02 -2.15 -5.13
N LYS A 34 21.14 -0.82 -5.14
CA LYS A 34 21.14 0.00 -3.92
C LYS A 34 19.79 -0.02 -3.21
N GLU A 35 18.71 0.15 -3.97
CA GLU A 35 17.34 0.09 -3.43
C GLU A 35 17.03 -1.28 -2.79
N LEU A 36 17.54 -2.38 -3.37
CA LEU A 36 17.43 -3.72 -2.77
C LEU A 36 18.20 -3.81 -1.44
N SER A 37 19.43 -3.29 -1.38
CA SER A 37 20.19 -3.23 -0.12
C SER A 37 19.45 -2.43 0.95
N ASP A 38 18.89 -1.28 0.59
CA ASP A 38 18.15 -0.42 1.53
C ASP A 38 16.88 -1.11 2.04
N PHE A 39 16.17 -1.83 1.17
CA PHE A 39 15.02 -2.64 1.58
C PHE A 39 15.41 -3.75 2.57
N ILE A 40 16.50 -4.49 2.31
CA ILE A 40 16.97 -5.55 3.21
C ILE A 40 17.41 -4.95 4.56
N ARG A 41 18.00 -3.76 4.56
CA ARG A 41 18.38 -3.01 5.77
C ARG A 41 17.18 -2.60 6.61
N GLU A 42 16.13 -2.08 5.99
CA GLU A 42 14.87 -1.76 6.66
C GLU A 42 14.26 -3.03 7.29
N ARG A 43 14.22 -4.14 6.53
CA ARG A 43 13.75 -5.43 7.04
C ARG A 43 14.57 -5.90 8.24
N ALA A 44 15.89 -5.81 8.19
CA ALA A 44 16.77 -6.19 9.30
C ALA A 44 16.50 -5.33 10.55
N THR A 45 16.28 -4.02 10.40
CA THR A 45 15.93 -3.11 11.50
C THR A 45 14.61 -3.50 12.18
N ILE A 46 13.59 -3.88 11.40
CA ILE A 46 12.30 -4.34 11.91
C ILE A 46 12.47 -5.64 12.72
N GLU A 47 13.17 -6.63 12.15
CA GLU A 47 13.44 -7.91 12.80
C GLU A 47 14.26 -7.74 14.10
N GLU A 48 15.23 -6.81 14.11
CA GLU A 48 16.01 -6.47 15.28
C GLU A 48 15.14 -5.87 16.38
N THR A 49 14.25 -4.95 16.02
CA THR A 49 13.31 -4.33 16.96
C THR A 49 12.37 -5.36 17.57
N TYR A 50 11.87 -6.29 16.75
CA TYR A 50 11.04 -7.41 17.21
C TYR A 50 11.80 -8.31 18.18
N SER A 51 13.00 -8.77 17.81
CA SER A 51 13.85 -9.61 18.67
C SER A 51 14.18 -8.94 20.01
N ARG A 52 14.55 -7.64 20.00
CA ARG A 52 14.83 -6.88 21.23
C ARG A 52 13.60 -6.74 22.12
N SER A 53 12.42 -6.56 21.53
CA SER A 53 11.15 -6.48 22.26
C SER A 53 10.80 -7.83 22.90
N MET A 54 10.99 -8.94 22.17
CA MET A 54 10.82 -10.30 22.70
C MET A 54 11.81 -10.60 23.83
N THR A 55 13.06 -10.16 23.71
CA THR A 55 14.05 -10.30 24.79
C THR A 55 13.62 -9.55 26.06
N LYS A 56 13.04 -8.35 25.93
CA LYS A 56 12.48 -7.60 27.07
C LYS A 56 11.28 -8.33 27.68
N LEU A 57 10.40 -8.89 26.85
CA LEU A 57 9.24 -9.68 27.30
C LEU A 57 9.69 -10.90 28.11
N ALA A 58 10.70 -11.64 27.64
CA ALA A 58 11.25 -12.77 28.38
C ALA A 58 11.79 -12.37 29.76
N LYS A 59 12.51 -11.25 29.86
CA LYS A 59 12.97 -10.69 31.15
C LYS A 59 11.80 -10.28 32.07
N SER A 60 10.70 -9.81 31.50
CA SER A 60 9.51 -9.50 32.30
C SER A 60 8.87 -10.76 32.89
N ALA A 61 8.88 -11.87 32.14
CA ALA A 61 8.36 -13.15 32.61
C ALA A 61 9.13 -13.68 33.84
N SER A 62 10.44 -13.41 33.95
CA SER A 62 11.21 -13.73 35.17
C SER A 62 10.85 -12.88 36.39
N ASN A 63 10.19 -11.73 36.20
CA ASN A 63 9.82 -10.83 37.30
C ASN A 63 8.41 -11.10 37.85
N PHE A 64 7.67 -12.06 37.29
CA PHE A 64 6.34 -12.41 37.79
C PHE A 64 6.40 -13.09 39.16
N SER A 65 5.24 -13.10 39.82
CA SER A 65 5.09 -13.67 41.16
C SER A 65 5.60 -15.10 41.21
N GLN A 66 6.56 -15.35 42.09
CA GLN A 66 7.06 -16.69 42.42
C GLN A 66 6.16 -17.40 43.44
N LEU A 67 5.02 -16.78 43.80
CA LEU A 67 4.03 -17.35 44.70
C LEU A 67 2.98 -18.12 43.90
N GLY A 68 2.59 -19.27 44.44
CA GLY A 68 1.53 -20.11 43.89
C GLY A 68 2.05 -21.23 42.98
N THR A 69 1.16 -22.20 42.74
CA THR A 69 1.44 -23.44 42.00
C THR A 69 1.86 -23.21 40.55
N PHE A 70 1.52 -22.05 39.98
CA PHE A 70 1.79 -21.71 38.58
C PHE A 70 3.21 -21.13 38.35
N ALA A 71 3.94 -20.76 39.40
CA ALA A 71 5.24 -20.09 39.26
C ALA A 71 6.23 -20.78 38.29
N PRO A 72 6.39 -22.13 38.28
CA PRO A 72 7.29 -22.81 37.35
C PRO A 72 6.91 -22.69 35.87
N VAL A 73 5.63 -22.43 35.56
CA VAL A 73 5.16 -22.28 34.17
C VAL A 73 5.72 -21.01 33.53
N TRP A 74 5.93 -19.95 34.31
CA TRP A 74 6.54 -18.71 33.82
C TRP A 74 7.97 -18.91 33.28
N ASP A 75 8.71 -19.89 33.82
CA ASP A 75 10.04 -20.24 33.30
C ASP A 75 9.96 -20.89 31.91
N VAL A 76 8.93 -21.71 31.65
CA VAL A 76 8.67 -22.28 30.32
C VAL A 76 8.38 -21.18 29.29
N PHE A 77 7.54 -20.20 29.66
CA PHE A 77 7.28 -19.02 28.82
C PHE A 77 8.55 -18.21 28.56
N LYS A 78 9.35 -17.97 29.60
CA LYS A 78 10.61 -17.23 29.49
C LYS A 78 11.56 -17.90 28.49
N VAL A 79 11.88 -19.18 28.68
CA VAL A 79 12.85 -19.90 27.85
C VAL A 79 12.40 -19.96 26.39
N SER A 80 11.11 -20.25 26.14
CA SER A 80 10.59 -20.26 24.77
C SER A 80 10.66 -18.88 24.10
N THR A 81 10.36 -17.82 24.86
CA THR A 81 10.42 -16.43 24.36
C THR A 81 11.86 -16.00 24.07
N GLU A 82 12.83 -16.43 24.89
CA GLU A 82 14.27 -16.20 24.65
C GLU A 82 14.74 -16.90 23.37
N LYS A 83 14.36 -18.16 23.16
CA LYS A 83 14.67 -18.91 21.93
C LYS A 83 14.05 -18.24 20.69
N LEU A 84 12.80 -17.80 20.79
CA LEU A 84 12.13 -17.10 19.71
C LEU A 84 12.84 -15.77 19.37
N ALA A 85 13.21 -14.99 20.39
CA ALA A 85 14.00 -13.77 20.20
C ALA A 85 15.34 -14.05 19.50
N ALA A 86 16.02 -15.15 19.87
CA ALA A 86 17.28 -15.56 19.26
C ALA A 86 17.13 -15.93 17.77
N CYS A 87 16.06 -16.64 17.37
CA CYS A 87 15.79 -16.94 15.96
C CYS A 87 15.69 -15.65 15.12
N HIS A 88 14.94 -14.65 15.59
CA HIS A 88 14.83 -13.38 14.88
C HIS A 88 16.16 -12.60 14.84
N MET A 89 16.96 -12.63 15.92
CA MET A 89 18.28 -12.00 15.91
C MET A 89 19.25 -12.70 14.95
N GLU A 90 19.11 -14.01 14.76
CA GLU A 90 19.90 -14.76 13.79
C GLU A 90 19.53 -14.39 12.35
N LEU A 91 18.24 -14.19 12.06
CA LEU A 91 17.81 -13.65 10.78
C LEU A 91 18.43 -12.27 10.52
N VAL A 92 18.46 -11.38 11.52
CA VAL A 92 19.12 -10.07 11.39
C VAL A 92 20.58 -10.23 10.95
N ARG A 93 21.34 -11.15 11.54
CA ARG A 93 22.74 -11.42 11.14
C ARG A 93 22.83 -11.89 9.69
N LYS A 94 21.98 -12.84 9.28
CA LYS A 94 21.94 -13.32 7.89
C LYS A 94 21.62 -12.19 6.91
N LEU A 95 20.64 -11.33 7.24
CA LEU A 95 20.29 -10.17 6.41
C LEU A 95 21.44 -9.15 6.35
N GLN A 96 22.18 -8.94 7.44
CA GLN A 96 23.36 -8.07 7.45
C GLN A 96 24.50 -8.58 6.58
N GLU A 97 24.75 -9.89 6.54
CA GLU A 97 25.71 -10.48 5.60
C GLU A 97 25.24 -10.33 4.15
N LEU A 98 23.94 -10.51 3.90
CA LEU A 98 23.38 -10.31 2.55
C LEU A 98 23.49 -8.85 2.09
N ILE A 99 23.33 -7.87 2.99
CA ILE A 99 23.58 -6.45 2.68
C ILE A 99 25.04 -6.22 2.24
N LYS A 100 26.01 -6.88 2.90
CA LYS A 100 27.43 -6.79 2.50
C LYS A 100 27.67 -7.41 1.12
N GLU A 101 27.01 -8.52 0.80
CA GLU A 101 27.07 -9.15 -0.51
C GLU A 101 26.53 -8.21 -1.61
N VAL A 102 25.36 -7.60 -1.38
CA VAL A 102 24.80 -6.60 -2.30
C VAL A 102 25.75 -5.41 -2.48
N GLN A 103 26.32 -4.89 -1.39
CA GLN A 103 27.25 -3.76 -1.46
C GLN A 103 28.51 -4.09 -2.26
N LYS A 104 29.08 -5.29 -2.06
CA LYS A 104 30.20 -5.78 -2.85
C LYS A 104 29.84 -5.84 -4.34
N TYR A 105 28.66 -6.35 -4.67
CA TYR A 105 28.19 -6.40 -6.05
C TYR A 105 28.00 -5.00 -6.67
N VAL A 106 27.49 -4.02 -5.92
CA VAL A 106 27.37 -2.62 -6.37
C VAL A 106 28.73 -2.04 -6.77
N ASP A 107 29.77 -2.33 -5.99
CA ASP A 107 31.14 -1.85 -6.26
C ASP A 107 31.76 -2.54 -7.48
N GLU A 108 31.54 -3.85 -7.64
CA GLU A 108 31.94 -4.63 -8.82
C GLU A 108 31.24 -4.12 -10.08
N GLN A 109 29.93 -3.87 -10.00
CA GLN A 109 29.12 -3.31 -11.08
C GLN A 109 29.62 -1.90 -11.47
N ALA A 110 30.02 -1.06 -10.50
CA ALA A 110 30.60 0.26 -10.80
C ALA A 110 31.89 0.17 -11.61
N LYS A 111 32.78 -0.78 -11.26
CA LYS A 111 34.02 -1.05 -12.00
C LYS A 111 33.71 -1.58 -13.40
N ALA A 112 32.76 -2.52 -13.52
CA ALA A 112 32.33 -3.07 -14.79
C ALA A 112 31.75 -1.99 -15.72
N HIS A 113 30.87 -1.12 -15.22
CA HIS A 113 30.28 -0.03 -16.01
C HIS A 113 31.31 0.98 -16.50
N LYS A 114 32.35 1.28 -15.70
CA LYS A 114 33.46 2.13 -16.13
C LYS A 114 34.21 1.51 -17.32
N LYS A 115 34.52 0.21 -17.23
CA LYS A 115 35.16 -0.54 -18.30
C LYS A 115 34.29 -0.57 -19.56
N THR A 116 32.99 -0.88 -19.43
CA THR A 116 32.06 -0.91 -20.56
C THR A 116 32.02 0.43 -21.29
N LYS A 117 32.02 1.56 -20.56
CA LYS A 117 32.03 2.91 -21.17
C LYS A 117 33.21 3.11 -22.13
N GLU A 118 34.40 2.65 -21.75
CA GLU A 118 35.60 2.74 -22.58
C GLU A 118 35.50 1.81 -23.80
N GLU A 119 34.97 0.59 -23.60
CA GLU A 119 34.82 -0.40 -24.67
C GLU A 119 33.78 -0.04 -25.73
N VAL A 120 32.76 0.75 -25.38
CA VAL A 120 31.69 1.16 -26.31
C VAL A 120 31.87 2.57 -26.89
N ALA A 121 33.01 3.23 -26.61
CA ALA A 121 33.28 4.60 -27.05
C ALA A 121 33.27 4.75 -28.59
N SER A 122 33.79 3.75 -29.32
CA SER A 122 33.82 3.77 -30.79
C SER A 122 32.44 3.65 -31.43
N THR A 123 31.47 3.07 -30.71
CA THR A 123 30.05 3.03 -31.10
C THR A 123 29.40 4.39 -30.91
N LEU A 124 29.70 5.09 -29.81
CA LEU A 124 29.23 6.45 -29.58
C LEU A 124 29.73 7.41 -30.69
N GLU A 125 30.99 7.27 -31.10
CA GLU A 125 31.53 8.03 -32.25
C GLU A 125 30.76 7.73 -33.55
N ALA A 126 30.44 6.47 -33.82
CA ALA A 126 29.66 6.08 -34.99
C ALA A 126 28.24 6.64 -34.96
N VAL A 127 27.58 6.66 -33.78
CA VAL A 127 26.27 7.29 -33.56
C VAL A 127 26.32 8.79 -33.87
N GLN A 128 27.31 9.50 -33.34
CA GLN A 128 27.48 10.94 -33.58
C GLN A 128 27.76 11.24 -35.05
N ASN A 129 28.58 10.41 -35.70
CA ASN A 129 28.92 10.55 -37.11
C ASN A 129 27.67 10.36 -38.00
N ILE A 130 26.86 9.32 -37.77
CA ILE A 130 25.63 9.12 -38.56
C ILE A 130 24.62 10.24 -38.33
N GLN A 131 24.45 10.73 -37.10
CA GLN A 131 23.59 11.88 -36.81
C GLN A 131 24.04 13.13 -37.59
N SER A 132 25.35 13.43 -37.60
CA SER A 132 25.93 14.56 -38.32
C SER A 132 25.75 14.42 -39.84
N VAL A 133 26.07 13.25 -40.41
CA VAL A 133 25.93 12.99 -41.84
C VAL A 133 24.47 12.99 -42.27
N SER A 134 23.54 12.47 -41.47
CA SER A 134 22.10 12.55 -41.73
C SER A 134 21.60 14.00 -41.82
N GLN A 135 22.03 14.87 -40.91
CA GLN A 135 21.66 16.29 -40.96
C GLN A 135 22.25 17.00 -42.19
N ALA A 136 23.51 16.73 -42.51
CA ALA A 136 24.17 17.30 -43.69
C ALA A 136 23.51 16.82 -45.00
N LEU A 137 23.14 15.53 -45.06
CA LEU A 137 22.41 14.94 -46.18
C LEU A 137 21.06 15.64 -46.38
N GLN A 138 20.28 15.81 -45.31
CA GLN A 138 18.97 16.48 -45.37
C GLN A 138 19.11 17.93 -45.87
N LYS A 139 20.08 18.69 -45.34
CA LYS A 139 20.36 20.06 -45.78
C LYS A 139 20.79 20.11 -47.26
N SER A 140 21.59 19.15 -47.71
CA SER A 140 22.01 19.08 -49.12
C SER A 140 20.85 18.73 -50.06
N LYS A 141 19.92 17.88 -49.62
CA LYS A 141 18.68 17.53 -50.34
C LYS A 141 17.75 18.73 -50.48
N GLU A 142 17.54 19.49 -49.41
CA GLU A 142 16.75 20.73 -49.42
C GLU A 142 17.37 21.78 -50.37
N ASN A 143 18.69 21.94 -50.34
CA ASN A 143 19.39 22.83 -51.26
C ASN A 143 19.26 22.36 -52.72
N TYR A 144 19.40 21.06 -53.00
CA TYR A 144 19.17 20.51 -54.34
C TYR A 144 17.73 20.78 -54.84
N ASN A 145 16.72 20.52 -54.00
CA ASN A 145 15.32 20.79 -54.34
C ASN A 145 15.06 22.28 -54.59
N SER A 146 15.62 23.15 -53.74
CA SER A 146 15.52 24.61 -53.89
C SER A 146 16.12 25.10 -55.20
N LYS A 147 17.34 24.64 -55.56
CA LYS A 147 17.99 25.03 -56.82
C LYS A 147 17.25 24.49 -58.04
N THR A 148 16.68 23.29 -57.94
CA THR A 148 15.88 22.69 -59.02
C THR A 148 14.59 23.48 -59.25
N LEU A 149 13.89 23.87 -58.18
CA LEU A 149 12.69 24.68 -58.25
C LEU A 149 12.97 26.09 -58.80
N GLU A 150 14.09 26.71 -58.40
CA GLU A 150 14.55 28.01 -58.91
C GLU A 150 14.78 27.97 -60.44
N LEU A 151 15.41 26.90 -60.96
CA LEU A 151 15.62 26.70 -62.39
C LEU A 151 14.29 26.56 -63.16
N GLU A 152 13.35 25.76 -62.65
CA GLU A 152 12.02 25.58 -63.27
C GLU A 152 11.20 26.88 -63.26
N ARG A 153 11.32 27.70 -62.21
CA ARG A 153 10.66 29.01 -62.14
C ARG A 153 11.21 29.95 -63.22
N MET A 154 12.53 30.08 -63.30
CA MET A 154 13.21 30.91 -64.31
C MET A 154 12.86 30.49 -65.74
N ARG A 155 12.66 29.17 -65.96
CA ARG A 155 12.23 28.63 -67.25
C ARG A 155 10.80 29.04 -67.63
N LYS A 156 9.87 29.04 -66.66
CA LYS A 156 8.48 29.49 -66.85
C LYS A 156 8.35 31.01 -67.02
N GLU A 157 9.24 31.77 -66.39
CA GLU A 157 9.28 33.24 -66.47
C GLU A 157 9.92 33.77 -67.76
N GLY A 158 10.41 32.90 -68.65
CA GLY A 158 10.99 33.29 -69.94
C GLY A 158 12.39 33.92 -69.83
N ALA A 159 13.19 33.49 -68.85
CA ALA A 159 14.56 33.98 -68.66
C ALA A 159 15.47 33.71 -69.88
N THR A 160 16.52 34.51 -70.04
CA THR A 160 17.46 34.36 -71.17
C THR A 160 18.21 33.02 -71.11
N GLN A 161 18.61 32.48 -72.26
CA GLN A 161 19.34 31.21 -72.33
C GLN A 161 20.62 31.23 -71.46
N ARG A 162 21.33 32.36 -71.43
CA ARG A 162 22.54 32.56 -70.61
C ARG A 162 22.25 32.43 -69.10
N ASP A 163 21.08 32.92 -68.64
CA ASP A 163 20.68 32.84 -67.24
C ASP A 163 20.22 31.43 -66.85
N LEU A 164 19.55 30.72 -67.77
CA LEU A 164 19.18 29.32 -67.61
C LEU A 164 20.42 28.42 -67.52
N ASP A 165 21.43 28.63 -68.36
CA ASP A 165 22.68 27.88 -68.32
C ASP A 165 23.41 28.10 -66.98
N LYS A 166 23.43 29.34 -66.47
CA LYS A 166 24.02 29.68 -65.17
C LYS A 166 23.27 29.03 -64.00
N ALA A 167 21.95 28.99 -64.03
CA ALA A 167 21.14 28.29 -63.04
C ALA A 167 21.31 26.75 -63.14
N GLY A 168 21.43 26.22 -64.35
CA GLY A 168 21.72 24.80 -64.60
C GLY A 168 23.06 24.34 -64.00
N VAL A 169 24.11 25.17 -64.07
CA VAL A 169 25.39 24.90 -63.38
C VAL A 169 25.21 24.82 -61.85
N LYS A 170 24.38 25.68 -61.25
CA LYS A 170 24.09 25.63 -59.80
C LYS A 170 23.36 24.35 -59.41
N VAL A 171 22.41 23.88 -60.23
CA VAL A 171 21.71 22.60 -60.01
C VAL A 171 22.68 21.43 -60.13
N LYS A 172 23.54 21.40 -61.15
CA LYS A 172 24.59 20.35 -61.30
C LYS A 172 25.49 20.29 -60.07
N LYS A 173 26.00 21.43 -59.61
CA LYS A 173 26.83 21.51 -58.39
C LYS A 173 26.07 21.03 -57.14
N ALA A 174 24.81 21.42 -56.97
CA ALA A 174 23.99 20.95 -55.85
C ALA A 174 23.70 19.43 -55.92
N THR A 175 23.57 18.89 -57.13
CA THR A 175 23.38 17.45 -57.39
C THR A 175 24.62 16.65 -57.01
N GLU A 176 25.81 17.10 -57.41
CA GLU A 176 27.09 16.46 -57.05
C GLU A 176 27.30 16.44 -55.54
N VAL A 177 27.03 17.55 -54.85
CA VAL A 177 27.11 17.63 -53.39
C VAL A 177 26.11 16.69 -52.73
N TYR A 178 24.85 16.68 -53.16
CA TYR A 178 23.83 15.75 -52.62
C TYR A 178 24.24 14.29 -52.83
N LYS A 179 24.69 13.92 -54.03
CA LYS A 179 25.15 12.56 -54.35
C LYS A 179 26.33 12.14 -53.46
N SER A 180 27.30 13.03 -53.23
CA SER A 180 28.43 12.73 -52.33
C SER A 180 27.98 12.45 -50.89
N TYR A 181 26.96 13.16 -50.38
CA TYR A 181 26.40 12.90 -49.05
C TYR A 181 25.58 11.61 -49.00
N VAL A 182 24.93 11.20 -50.09
CA VAL A 182 24.23 9.90 -50.18
C VAL A 182 25.24 8.76 -50.05
N GLU A 183 26.36 8.81 -50.77
CA GLU A 183 27.42 7.81 -50.70
C GLU A 183 28.08 7.79 -49.31
N LYS A 184 28.39 8.97 -48.74
CA LYS A 184 28.93 9.09 -47.38
C LYS A 184 27.97 8.54 -46.33
N TYR A 185 26.67 8.79 -46.46
CA TYR A 185 25.64 8.26 -45.56
C TYR A 185 25.57 6.74 -45.63
N ALA A 186 25.61 6.13 -46.82
CA ALA A 186 25.59 4.68 -46.97
C ALA A 186 26.78 3.99 -46.27
N SER A 187 27.98 4.55 -46.43
CA SER A 187 29.18 4.04 -45.74
C SER A 187 29.07 4.20 -44.22
N THR A 188 28.69 5.38 -43.76
CA THR A 188 28.56 5.68 -42.31
C THR A 188 27.46 4.83 -41.66
N LYS A 189 26.38 4.57 -42.40
CA LYS A 189 25.27 3.72 -41.97
C LYS A 189 25.75 2.28 -41.74
N THR A 190 26.50 1.71 -42.67
CA THR A 190 27.02 0.35 -42.53
C THR A 190 27.92 0.20 -41.29
N GLU A 191 28.79 1.19 -41.04
CA GLU A 191 29.66 1.20 -39.85
C GLU A 191 28.85 1.32 -38.55
N PHE A 192 27.87 2.23 -38.50
CA PHE A 192 26.96 2.38 -37.36
C PHE A 192 26.19 1.10 -37.09
N GLU A 193 25.60 0.50 -38.13
CA GLU A 193 24.80 -0.71 -38.04
C GLU A 193 25.59 -1.88 -37.45
N GLN A 194 26.84 -2.07 -37.89
CA GLN A 194 27.73 -3.10 -37.35
C GLN A 194 28.04 -2.86 -35.87
N LYS A 195 28.56 -1.67 -35.52
CA LYS A 195 28.97 -1.35 -34.14
C LYS A 195 27.80 -1.33 -33.16
N MET A 196 26.64 -0.86 -33.61
CA MET A 196 25.43 -0.83 -32.80
C MET A 196 24.90 -2.25 -32.53
N ALA A 197 25.01 -3.17 -33.49
CA ALA A 197 24.63 -4.56 -33.29
C ALA A 197 25.44 -5.24 -32.18
N GLU A 198 26.76 -5.14 -32.25
CA GLU A 198 27.68 -5.69 -31.26
C GLU A 198 27.47 -5.06 -29.87
N THR A 199 27.26 -3.75 -29.84
CA THR A 199 27.05 -3.00 -28.59
C THR A 199 25.69 -3.28 -27.95
N ALA A 200 24.63 -3.42 -28.74
CA ALA A 200 23.30 -3.77 -28.24
C ALA A 200 23.31 -5.18 -27.62
N GLN A 201 23.98 -6.16 -28.24
CA GLN A 201 24.18 -7.48 -27.65
C GLN A 201 24.95 -7.38 -26.33
N LYS A 202 26.04 -6.61 -26.30
CA LYS A 202 26.83 -6.42 -25.08
C LYS A 202 26.01 -5.82 -23.92
N PHE A 203 25.17 -4.82 -24.19
CA PHE A 203 24.28 -4.28 -23.17
C PHE A 203 23.22 -5.30 -22.72
N GLN A 204 22.72 -6.14 -23.63
CA GLN A 204 21.81 -7.22 -23.27
C GLN A 204 22.50 -8.25 -22.36
N ASP A 205 23.73 -8.67 -22.67
CA ASP A 205 24.49 -9.63 -21.85
C ASP A 205 24.75 -9.08 -20.44
N ILE A 206 25.08 -7.78 -20.34
CA ILE A 206 25.26 -7.11 -19.05
C ILE A 206 23.95 -7.09 -18.26
N GLU A 207 22.82 -6.78 -18.90
CA GLU A 207 21.51 -6.72 -18.24
C GLU A 207 21.03 -8.11 -17.81
N GLU A 208 21.21 -9.13 -18.64
CA GLU A 208 20.87 -10.51 -18.32
C GLU A 208 21.70 -11.01 -17.13
N SER A 209 23.01 -10.75 -17.13
CA SER A 209 23.89 -11.05 -16.00
C SER A 209 23.48 -10.27 -14.74
N HIS A 210 23.05 -9.02 -14.89
CA HIS A 210 22.61 -8.20 -13.77
C HIS A 210 21.35 -8.76 -13.11
N ILE A 211 20.33 -9.04 -13.91
CA ILE A 211 19.06 -9.61 -13.45
C ILE A 211 19.28 -10.98 -12.80
N GLN A 212 20.15 -11.82 -13.39
CA GLN A 212 20.44 -13.14 -12.85
C GLN A 212 21.09 -13.06 -11.46
N HIS A 213 22.10 -12.20 -11.29
CA HIS A 213 22.76 -12.03 -10.00
C HIS A 213 21.82 -11.43 -8.94
N MET A 214 20.98 -10.46 -9.33
CA MET A 214 19.95 -9.91 -8.43
C MET A 214 18.94 -10.97 -7.98
N LYS A 215 18.55 -11.91 -8.86
CA LYS A 215 17.69 -13.05 -8.51
C LYS A 215 18.35 -14.00 -7.53
N GLU A 216 19.65 -14.26 -7.67
CA GLU A 216 20.41 -15.10 -6.74
C GLU A 216 20.42 -14.51 -5.33
N ILE A 217 20.64 -13.20 -5.20
CA ILE A 217 20.55 -12.49 -3.92
C ILE A 217 19.14 -12.60 -3.31
N ILE A 218 18.09 -12.41 -4.11
CA ILE A 218 16.70 -12.53 -3.66
C ILE A 218 16.38 -13.97 -3.23
N GLN A 219 16.96 -14.96 -3.90
CA GLN A 219 16.83 -16.36 -3.51
C GLN A 219 17.53 -16.62 -2.16
N SER A 220 18.73 -16.12 -1.95
CA SER A 220 19.44 -16.18 -0.66
C SER A 220 18.67 -15.50 0.47
N TYR A 221 18.03 -14.36 0.20
CA TYR A 221 17.10 -13.70 1.12
C TYR A 221 15.93 -14.62 1.49
N SER A 222 15.26 -15.19 0.47
CA SER A 222 14.11 -16.07 0.68
C SER A 222 14.49 -17.30 1.50
N CYS A 223 15.63 -17.94 1.19
CA CYS A 223 16.15 -19.08 1.96
C CYS A 223 16.44 -18.70 3.41
N SER A 224 17.05 -17.54 3.66
CA SER A 224 17.35 -17.08 5.03
C SER A 224 16.08 -16.89 5.86
N VAL A 225 15.03 -16.33 5.26
CA VAL A 225 13.72 -16.16 5.90
C VAL A 225 13.04 -17.51 6.14
N GLU A 226 13.02 -18.39 5.14
CA GLU A 226 12.40 -19.72 5.23
C GLU A 226 13.06 -20.59 6.31
N ASP A 227 14.39 -20.63 6.35
CA ASP A 227 15.14 -21.41 7.35
C ASP A 227 14.88 -20.89 8.77
N THR A 228 14.78 -19.58 8.95
CA THR A 228 14.42 -18.99 10.25
C THR A 228 12.98 -19.36 10.62
N HIS A 229 12.05 -19.31 9.67
CA HIS A 229 10.66 -19.70 9.94
C HIS A 229 10.54 -21.16 10.37
N LYS A 230 11.32 -22.08 9.77
CA LYS A 230 11.42 -23.48 10.22
C LYS A 230 11.90 -23.57 11.67
N GLN A 231 12.93 -22.81 12.06
CA GLN A 231 13.40 -22.78 13.44
C GLN A 231 12.34 -22.26 14.42
N ILE A 232 11.60 -21.21 14.05
CA ILE A 232 10.49 -20.68 14.85
C ILE A 232 9.41 -21.75 15.08
N ILE A 233 9.06 -22.51 14.04
CA ILE A 233 8.11 -23.62 14.15
C ILE A 233 8.62 -24.67 15.15
N GLU A 234 9.91 -25.01 15.13
CA GLU A 234 10.50 -25.95 16.10
C GLU A 234 10.47 -25.41 17.54
N VAL A 235 10.75 -24.12 17.75
CA VAL A 235 10.60 -23.48 19.07
C VAL A 235 9.15 -23.56 19.58
N HIS A 236 8.17 -23.35 18.70
CA HIS A 236 6.75 -23.48 19.07
C HIS A 236 6.36 -24.92 19.43
N LYS A 237 6.84 -25.92 18.68
CA LYS A 237 6.62 -27.33 19.02
C LYS A 237 7.25 -27.69 20.37
N GLU A 238 8.48 -27.21 20.62
CA GLU A 238 9.17 -27.42 21.89
C GLU A 238 8.39 -26.79 23.06
N PHE A 239 7.84 -25.59 22.88
CA PHE A 239 6.99 -24.94 23.89
C PHE A 239 5.76 -25.77 24.25
N VAL A 240 5.03 -26.27 23.25
CA VAL A 240 3.84 -27.11 23.48
C VAL A 240 4.23 -28.36 24.29
N ASN A 241 5.30 -29.06 23.90
CA ASN A 241 5.78 -30.24 24.62
C ASN A 241 6.21 -29.90 26.05
N ASN A 242 6.88 -28.77 26.27
CA ASN A 242 7.30 -28.33 27.60
C ASN A 242 6.09 -27.98 28.50
N MET A 243 5.03 -27.41 27.93
CA MET A 243 3.78 -27.14 28.64
C MET A 243 3.06 -28.45 29.02
N GLU A 244 3.02 -29.44 28.14
CA GLU A 244 2.46 -30.77 28.44
C GLU A 244 3.25 -31.49 29.55
N ASN A 245 4.58 -31.42 29.51
CA ASN A 245 5.45 -31.97 30.55
C ASN A 245 5.30 -31.28 31.91
N THR A 246 4.90 -29.99 31.90
CA THR A 246 4.62 -29.20 33.12
C THR A 246 3.19 -29.47 33.61
N SER A 247 2.89 -30.74 33.89
CA SER A 247 1.55 -31.20 34.27
C SER A 247 1.07 -30.63 35.60
N ALA A 248 -0.26 -30.52 35.78
CA ALA A 248 -0.87 -30.06 37.03
C ALA A 248 -0.45 -30.92 38.24
N ALA A 249 -0.38 -32.25 38.06
CA ALA A 249 0.08 -33.16 39.11
C ALA A 249 1.54 -32.88 39.51
N GLY A 250 2.43 -32.68 38.53
CA GLY A 250 3.82 -32.33 38.78
C GLY A 250 4.00 -30.99 39.47
N LEU A 251 3.19 -29.98 39.12
CA LEU A 251 3.21 -28.66 39.77
C LEU A 251 2.72 -28.72 41.23
N ILE A 252 1.63 -29.44 41.50
CA ILE A 252 1.09 -29.63 42.86
C ILE A 252 2.10 -30.40 43.72
N GLN A 253 2.73 -31.44 43.17
CA GLN A 253 3.79 -32.18 43.86
C GLN A 253 4.96 -31.26 44.23
N LYS A 254 5.48 -30.47 43.28
CA LYS A 254 6.56 -29.49 43.55
C LYS A 254 6.18 -28.47 44.63
N LEU A 255 4.92 -28.02 44.66
CA LEU A 255 4.45 -27.11 45.72
C LEU A 255 4.42 -27.82 47.08
N ALA A 256 3.85 -29.02 47.15
CA ALA A 256 3.77 -29.79 48.39
C ALA A 256 5.15 -30.13 48.96
N GLU A 257 6.13 -30.43 48.10
CA GLU A 257 7.51 -30.70 48.48
C GLU A 257 8.24 -29.43 48.96
N SER A 258 7.99 -28.28 48.33
CA SER A 258 8.70 -27.02 48.65
C SER A 258 8.09 -26.22 49.81
N LYS A 259 6.78 -26.33 50.03
CA LYS A 259 6.03 -25.54 51.02
C LYS A 259 5.26 -26.38 52.05
N GLY A 260 5.43 -27.70 52.06
CA GLY A 260 4.80 -28.59 53.02
C GLY A 260 5.20 -28.26 54.47
N THR A 261 4.22 -28.23 55.38
CA THR A 261 4.43 -27.87 56.80
C THR A 261 4.79 -29.07 57.69
N GLY A 262 4.79 -30.28 57.12
CA GLY A 262 5.08 -31.52 57.82
C GLY A 262 4.29 -32.68 57.21
N LYS A 263 4.89 -33.88 57.23
CA LYS A 263 4.21 -35.12 56.81
C LYS A 263 3.53 -35.84 57.97
N GLU A 264 3.85 -35.45 59.20
CA GLU A 264 3.29 -36.05 60.41
C GLU A 264 1.92 -35.46 60.72
N ARG A 265 0.94 -36.34 60.94
CA ARG A 265 -0.39 -35.93 61.38
C ARG A 265 -0.32 -35.56 62.87
N PRO A 266 -1.12 -34.58 63.35
CA PRO A 266 -1.21 -34.28 64.77
C PRO A 266 -1.47 -35.57 65.57
N GLY A 267 -0.64 -35.81 66.59
CA GLY A 267 -0.74 -37.02 67.40
C GLY A 267 -2.10 -37.14 68.09
N LYS A 268 -2.60 -38.38 68.25
CA LYS A 268 -3.84 -38.62 69.01
C LYS A 268 -3.64 -38.17 70.46
N THR A 269 -4.41 -37.18 70.90
CA THR A 269 -4.43 -36.72 72.29
C THR A 269 -4.95 -37.84 73.19
N LYS A 270 -4.09 -38.37 74.07
CA LYS A 270 -4.51 -39.28 75.13
C LYS A 270 -5.41 -38.51 76.10
N HIS A 271 -6.73 -38.69 75.98
CA HIS A 271 -7.66 -38.30 77.02
C HIS A 271 -7.39 -39.17 78.26
N LYS A 272 -6.87 -38.58 79.34
CA LYS A 272 -6.94 -39.20 80.67
C LYS A 272 -8.40 -39.16 81.11
N HIS A 273 -9.14 -40.25 80.89
CA HIS A 273 -10.49 -40.39 81.42
C HIS A 273 -10.45 -40.79 82.90
N THR A 274 -11.01 -39.95 83.78
CA THR A 274 -11.81 -40.45 84.90
C THR A 274 -13.18 -40.80 84.35
N ALA A 275 -13.59 -42.05 84.55
CA ALA A 275 -14.75 -42.67 83.93
C ALA A 275 -16.08 -42.14 84.49
N VAL A 276 -17.05 -41.89 83.59
CA VAL A 276 -18.44 -42.33 83.76
C VAL A 276 -18.99 -42.71 82.39
N SER A 277 -19.45 -43.95 82.28
CA SER A 277 -20.03 -44.59 81.10
C SER A 277 -21.50 -44.20 80.93
N TYR A 278 -21.95 -43.94 79.70
CA TYR A 278 -23.22 -44.49 79.18
C TYR A 278 -23.13 -44.76 77.67
N ASN A 279 -23.77 -45.87 77.29
CA ASN A 279 -23.74 -46.61 76.03
C ASN A 279 -24.07 -45.81 74.76
N THR A 280 -23.45 -46.23 73.64
CA THR A 280 -24.07 -46.11 72.32
C THR A 280 -23.58 -47.24 71.42
N ASP A 281 -24.45 -48.20 71.13
CA ASP A 281 -24.32 -49.09 69.97
C ASP A 281 -25.12 -48.46 68.82
N LEU A 282 -24.50 -48.31 67.64
CA LEU A 282 -24.76 -49.17 66.47
C LEU A 282 -24.09 -48.60 65.20
N TYR A 283 -23.26 -49.47 64.58
CA TYR A 283 -22.77 -49.57 63.19
C TYR A 283 -23.36 -48.57 62.15
N THR A 284 -22.60 -48.04 61.19
CA THR A 284 -22.04 -48.79 60.05
C THR A 284 -21.05 -47.92 59.24
N VAL A 285 -20.01 -48.58 58.70
CA VAL A 285 -19.04 -48.09 57.71
C VAL A 285 -19.72 -47.60 56.43
N CYS A 286 -19.26 -46.49 55.85
CA CYS A 286 -19.48 -46.19 54.43
C CYS A 286 -18.23 -45.51 53.83
N GLU A 287 -17.53 -46.23 52.96
CA GLU A 287 -16.63 -45.64 51.96
C GLU A 287 -17.47 -44.82 50.98
N ILE A 288 -17.23 -43.50 50.85
CA ILE A 288 -17.74 -42.73 49.71
C ILE A 288 -16.67 -41.75 49.21
N SER A 289 -16.02 -42.19 48.11
CA SER A 289 -15.70 -41.48 46.87
C SER A 289 -15.02 -40.10 46.86
N ASN A 290 -14.03 -39.98 45.97
CA ASN A 290 -13.22 -38.81 45.58
C ASN A 290 -14.01 -37.56 45.11
N ALA A 291 -15.33 -37.51 45.24
CA ALA A 291 -16.14 -36.33 44.99
C ALA A 291 -16.19 -35.35 46.19
N ALA A 292 -15.88 -35.81 47.41
CA ALA A 292 -15.96 -34.98 48.61
C ALA A 292 -14.78 -34.00 48.79
N LEU A 293 -13.65 -34.20 48.10
CA LEU A 293 -12.49 -33.30 48.18
C LEU A 293 -12.61 -32.08 47.25
N LEU A 294 -13.49 -32.13 46.24
CA LEU A 294 -13.77 -31.01 45.33
C LEU A 294 -14.85 -30.04 45.86
N CYS A 295 -15.47 -30.33 47.01
CA CYS A 295 -16.50 -29.47 47.60
C CYS A 295 -15.96 -28.46 48.64
N PHE A 296 -14.66 -28.51 48.98
CA PHE A 296 -14.03 -27.60 49.94
C PHE A 296 -13.22 -26.44 49.33
N ILE A 297 -13.21 -26.28 47.99
CA ILE A 297 -12.62 -25.10 47.31
C ILE A 297 -13.64 -24.47 46.35
N SER A 298 -14.87 -24.24 46.81
CA SER A 298 -15.84 -23.42 46.07
C SER A 298 -16.89 -22.79 46.96
N VAL A 299 -16.51 -22.19 48.09
CA VAL A 299 -17.30 -21.11 48.69
C VAL A 299 -16.36 -20.21 49.49
N GLN A 300 -15.94 -19.09 48.92
CA GLN A 300 -15.88 -17.79 49.60
C GLN A 300 -15.49 -16.70 48.59
N ASN A 301 -16.30 -15.64 48.58
CA ASN A 301 -16.29 -14.43 47.75
C ASN A 301 -16.96 -14.52 46.37
N VAL A 302 -18.30 -14.50 46.40
CA VAL A 302 -19.14 -14.01 45.29
C VAL A 302 -19.80 -12.70 45.78
N PRO A 303 -19.63 -11.55 45.09
CA PRO A 303 -20.36 -10.33 45.44
C PRO A 303 -21.86 -10.49 45.18
N GLN A 304 -22.72 -10.01 46.08
CA GLN A 304 -24.15 -9.92 45.80
C GLN A 304 -24.42 -8.84 44.75
N VAL A 305 -25.23 -9.18 43.75
CA VAL A 305 -25.65 -8.34 42.63
C VAL A 305 -27.16 -8.13 42.72
N ASP A 306 -27.62 -6.93 42.41
CA ASP A 306 -29.06 -6.60 42.34
C ASP A 306 -29.73 -7.09 41.04
N GLU A 307 -31.03 -6.85 40.90
CA GLU A 307 -31.83 -7.33 39.74
C GLU A 307 -31.43 -6.69 38.40
N GLU A 308 -30.53 -5.71 38.40
CA GLU A 308 -29.96 -5.08 37.20
C GLU A 308 -28.49 -5.49 36.93
N GLY A 309 -27.89 -6.31 37.81
CA GLY A 309 -26.60 -6.94 37.59
C GLY A 309 -25.38 -6.17 38.11
N PHE A 310 -25.55 -5.24 39.05
CA PHE A 310 -24.45 -4.48 39.67
C PHE A 310 -24.16 -4.91 41.11
N CYS A 311 -22.87 -4.93 41.50
CA CYS A 311 -22.42 -5.43 42.80
C CYS A 311 -22.80 -4.46 43.94
N ILE A 312 -23.54 -4.95 44.93
CA ILE A 312 -23.98 -4.22 46.12
C ILE A 312 -22.81 -4.13 47.11
N ARG A 313 -22.45 -2.91 47.55
CA ARG A 313 -21.46 -2.69 48.61
C ARG A 313 -22.09 -2.92 50.00
N PRO A 314 -21.43 -3.63 50.93
CA PRO A 314 -21.93 -3.78 52.30
C PRO A 314 -21.87 -2.45 53.05
N GLU A 315 -22.98 -2.08 53.72
CA GLU A 315 -23.05 -0.95 54.65
C GLU A 315 -22.23 -1.24 55.92
N VAL A 316 -21.45 -0.26 56.38
CA VAL A 316 -20.67 -0.31 57.61
C VAL A 316 -21.45 0.42 58.70
N ASN A 317 -21.84 -0.29 59.76
CA ASN A 317 -22.48 0.27 60.94
C ASN A 317 -21.47 1.10 61.76
N GLU A 318 -21.94 2.25 62.25
CA GLU A 318 -21.22 3.29 62.98
C GLU A 318 -20.58 2.77 64.29
N ASN A 319 -19.26 2.93 64.41
CA ASN A 319 -18.52 3.40 65.60
C ASN A 319 -17.02 3.20 65.37
N ASP A 320 -16.35 4.17 64.73
CA ASP A 320 -15.20 4.84 65.35
C ASP A 320 -14.70 5.99 64.47
N ILE A 321 -14.66 7.15 65.11
CA ILE A 321 -14.31 8.46 64.57
C ILE A 321 -12.78 8.62 64.66
N LEU A 322 -12.12 9.10 63.59
CA LEU A 322 -11.21 10.27 63.58
C LEU A 322 -10.40 10.36 62.26
N HIS A 323 -10.80 11.37 61.49
CA HIS A 323 -10.10 12.18 60.47
C HIS A 323 -9.76 11.63 59.06
N PRO A 324 -10.30 12.29 58.00
CA PRO A 324 -10.15 11.89 56.59
C PRO A 324 -9.13 12.75 55.83
N ASN A 325 -8.57 12.21 54.75
CA ASN A 325 -8.07 13.03 53.64
C ASN A 325 -8.33 12.36 52.28
N ASN A 326 -9.05 13.11 51.45
CA ASN A 326 -9.13 13.09 49.98
C ASN A 326 -9.80 11.93 49.21
N SER A 327 -11.05 12.19 48.81
CA SER A 327 -11.46 12.24 47.40
C SER A 327 -12.69 13.16 47.29
N PHE A 328 -12.68 14.24 46.49
CA PHE A 328 -13.14 14.22 45.09
C PHE A 328 -14.55 13.58 45.00
N TYR A 329 -15.67 14.26 44.74
CA TYR A 329 -15.98 15.25 43.70
C TYR A 329 -17.35 15.90 43.96
N SER A 330 -17.58 17.11 43.43
CA SER A 330 -18.87 17.74 43.01
C SER A 330 -18.78 19.25 43.23
N SER A 331 -19.39 20.16 42.48
CA SER A 331 -20.13 20.21 41.21
C SER A 331 -20.63 21.67 41.09
N SER A 332 -21.01 22.10 39.88
CA SER A 332 -21.94 23.20 39.60
C SER A 332 -21.42 24.65 39.55
N ASP A 333 -21.29 25.12 38.31
CA ASP A 333 -22.06 26.23 37.69
C ASP A 333 -22.16 27.60 38.41
N SER A 334 -21.60 28.64 37.79
CA SER A 334 -21.98 30.07 37.90
C SER A 334 -21.31 30.88 36.79
N GLU A 335 -22.12 31.56 35.98
CA GLU A 335 -21.77 32.53 34.94
C GLU A 335 -21.24 33.86 35.55
N GLU A 336 -20.32 34.56 34.87
CA GLU A 336 -20.37 36.01 34.61
C GLU A 336 -19.14 36.53 33.82
N GLU A 337 -19.39 37.63 33.10
CA GLU A 337 -18.75 38.17 31.88
C GLU A 337 -17.41 38.94 32.03
N ASP A 338 -16.81 39.17 30.85
CA ASP A 338 -15.99 40.31 30.39
C ASP A 338 -14.55 40.49 30.95
N GLU A 339 -13.52 40.85 30.17
CA GLU A 339 -13.47 41.70 28.99
C GLU A 339 -12.10 41.48 28.27
N ARG A 340 -12.07 41.16 26.96
CA ARG A 340 -10.84 41.29 26.15
C ARG A 340 -11.11 42.16 24.91
N ARG A 341 -10.49 43.34 24.94
CA ARG A 341 -10.54 44.43 23.95
C ARG A 341 -10.36 43.94 22.50
N LYS A 342 -11.35 44.22 21.66
CA LYS A 342 -11.31 44.05 20.19
C LYS A 342 -10.44 45.15 19.55
N PHE A 343 -9.51 44.75 18.69
CA PHE A 343 -8.94 45.65 17.67
C PHE A 343 -9.79 45.56 16.41
N HIS A 344 -10.24 46.72 15.91
CA HIS A 344 -10.96 46.89 14.67
C HIS A 344 -9.97 47.15 13.54
N VAL A 345 -9.95 46.28 12.52
CA VAL A 345 -9.23 46.52 11.27
C VAL A 345 -10.23 46.38 10.13
N GLU A 346 -10.55 47.52 9.50
CA GLU A 346 -11.39 47.62 8.32
C GLU A 346 -10.49 47.65 7.07
N ILE A 347 -10.63 46.68 6.17
CA ILE A 347 -9.98 46.70 4.86
C ILE A 347 -11.03 47.10 3.83
N LYS A 348 -10.89 48.30 3.26
CA LYS A 348 -11.68 48.74 2.11
C LYS A 348 -11.24 47.96 0.85
N PRO A 349 -12.18 47.49 0.02
CA PRO A 349 -11.84 46.81 -1.22
C PRO A 349 -11.20 47.79 -2.22
N VAL A 350 -10.07 47.39 -2.81
CA VAL A 350 -9.44 48.10 -3.92
C VAL A 350 -10.17 47.74 -5.21
N GLN A 351 -10.55 48.77 -5.98
CA GLN A 351 -11.21 48.64 -7.29
C GLN A 351 -10.32 47.96 -8.35
N PRO A 352 -10.93 47.30 -9.36
CA PRO A 352 -10.22 46.45 -10.31
C PRO A 352 -9.41 47.28 -11.31
N ASN A 353 -8.09 47.05 -11.37
CA ASN A 353 -7.28 47.55 -12.47
C ASN A 353 -7.28 46.54 -13.63
N ASN A 354 -7.79 46.99 -14.77
CA ASN A 354 -7.74 46.28 -16.04
C ASN A 354 -6.29 46.08 -16.49
N GLY A 355 -5.89 44.82 -16.62
CA GLY A 355 -4.61 44.43 -17.22
C GLY A 355 -4.74 43.03 -17.79
N THR A 356 -5.02 42.94 -19.08
CA THR A 356 -4.94 41.73 -19.90
C THR A 356 -3.54 41.14 -19.82
N HIS A 357 -3.37 39.93 -19.26
CA HIS A 357 -2.44 38.86 -19.67
C HIS A 357 -2.58 37.67 -18.69
N GLN A 358 -3.48 36.73 -18.99
CA GLN A 358 -3.53 35.45 -18.29
C GLN A 358 -2.38 34.55 -18.78
N HIS A 359 -1.32 34.43 -17.99
CA HIS A 359 -0.38 33.32 -18.10
C HIS A 359 -1.06 32.05 -17.56
N LYS A 360 -1.52 31.19 -18.46
CA LYS A 360 -2.06 29.87 -18.14
C LYS A 360 -0.87 28.95 -17.79
N ALA A 361 -0.66 28.69 -16.50
CA ALA A 361 0.33 27.72 -16.04
C ALA A 361 0.04 26.35 -16.68
N THR A 362 1.04 25.77 -17.34
CA THR A 362 0.87 24.61 -18.23
C THR A 362 1.27 23.32 -17.52
N ILE A 363 0.68 22.18 -17.93
CA ILE A 363 0.96 20.81 -17.45
C ILE A 363 2.46 20.47 -17.37
N ASP A 364 3.29 21.16 -18.14
CA ASP A 364 4.73 20.96 -18.16
C ASP A 364 5.44 21.49 -16.90
N GLU A 365 4.88 22.46 -16.18
CA GLU A 365 5.39 22.86 -14.86
C GLU A 365 5.19 21.76 -13.81
N LEU A 366 4.05 21.05 -13.90
CA LEU A 366 3.78 19.88 -13.06
C LEU A 366 4.77 18.75 -13.39
N LYS A 367 5.05 18.48 -14.67
CA LYS A 367 6.04 17.47 -15.08
C LYS A 367 7.47 17.85 -14.67
N ALA A 368 7.83 19.13 -14.76
CA ALA A 368 9.18 19.62 -14.47
C ALA A 368 9.53 19.62 -12.97
N SER A 369 8.53 19.73 -12.09
CA SER A 369 8.71 19.73 -10.62
C SER A 369 8.59 18.34 -9.96
N ILE A 370 8.28 17.30 -10.75
CA ILE A 370 8.11 15.90 -10.29
C ILE A 370 9.44 15.11 -10.16
N GLY A 371 10.58 15.70 -10.54
CA GLY A 371 11.89 15.04 -10.44
C GLY A 371 12.38 14.87 -9.00
N ASN A 372 12.54 13.61 -8.55
CA ASN A 372 13.27 13.16 -7.35
C ASN A 372 12.50 12.97 -6.01
N ILE A 373 11.18 12.86 -6.00
CA ILE A 373 10.45 12.36 -4.80
C ILE A 373 10.05 10.89 -5.02
N THR A 374 10.92 9.97 -4.63
CA THR A 374 10.58 8.54 -4.50
C THR A 374 10.07 8.29 -3.08
N LEU A 375 8.80 7.93 -2.98
CA LEU A 375 8.16 7.37 -1.79
C LEU A 375 7.80 5.93 -2.13
N SER A 376 8.20 4.99 -1.27
CA SER A 376 7.94 3.57 -1.44
C SER A 376 6.43 3.32 -1.59
N PRO A 377 5.97 2.56 -2.60
CA PRO A 377 4.56 2.22 -2.71
C PRO A 377 4.17 1.29 -1.56
N SER A 378 3.18 1.67 -0.75
CA SER A 378 2.38 0.69 0.03
C SER A 378 1.72 -0.29 -0.94
N PRO A 379 1.54 -1.56 -0.56
CA PRO A 379 1.45 -2.68 -1.49
C PRO A 379 0.27 -2.54 -2.45
N GLN A 380 0.54 -2.01 -3.63
CA GLN A 380 -0.30 -2.20 -4.79
C GLN A 380 -0.03 -3.62 -5.30
N ILE A 381 -1.06 -4.46 -5.26
CA ILE A 381 -1.05 -5.74 -5.98
C ILE A 381 -1.07 -5.37 -7.47
N VAL A 382 0.11 -5.24 -8.06
CA VAL A 382 0.29 -5.08 -9.51
C VAL A 382 0.45 -6.48 -10.09
N LEU A 383 -0.61 -6.96 -10.75
CA LEU A 383 -0.56 -8.17 -11.57
C LEU A 383 0.08 -7.81 -12.92
N THR A 384 1.34 -8.21 -13.10
CA THR A 384 2.04 -8.14 -14.38
C THR A 384 1.58 -9.27 -15.30
N SER A 385 1.14 -8.90 -16.51
CA SER A 385 0.86 -9.80 -17.62
C SER A 385 2.16 -10.17 -18.34
N THR A 386 2.46 -11.46 -18.46
CA THR A 386 3.48 -11.96 -19.40
C THR A 386 2.93 -13.11 -20.23
N LEU A 387 3.25 -13.04 -21.53
CA LEU A 387 2.95 -14.03 -22.55
C LEU A 387 3.92 -15.22 -22.43
N SER A 388 3.37 -16.40 -22.68
CA SER A 388 3.92 -17.75 -22.62
C SER A 388 4.99 -18.11 -23.66
N LEU A 389 5.84 -19.11 -23.35
CA LEU A 389 6.07 -20.36 -24.12
C LEU A 389 7.09 -21.29 -23.38
N PRO A 390 7.22 -22.60 -23.70
CA PRO A 390 6.98 -23.69 -22.75
C PRO A 390 8.24 -24.52 -22.42
N ASN A 391 8.19 -25.32 -21.34
CA ASN A 391 8.91 -26.59 -21.30
C ASN A 391 8.29 -27.61 -20.34
N THR A 392 8.23 -28.83 -20.86
CA THR A 392 7.68 -30.11 -20.38
C THR A 392 8.60 -30.83 -19.41
N VAL A 393 8.09 -31.33 -18.26
CA VAL A 393 8.46 -32.61 -17.55
C VAL A 393 7.35 -32.95 -16.52
N PRO A 394 6.91 -34.22 -16.34
CA PRO A 394 5.78 -34.62 -15.47
C PRO A 394 6.16 -34.88 -13.98
N PRO A 395 5.20 -34.93 -13.05
CA PRO A 395 5.47 -35.22 -11.63
C PRO A 395 5.40 -36.74 -11.31
N PRO A 396 6.16 -37.24 -10.30
CA PRO A 396 6.05 -38.63 -9.86
C PRO A 396 5.07 -38.83 -8.69
N ASN A 397 4.18 -39.81 -8.90
CA ASN A 397 3.57 -40.79 -8.00
C ASN A 397 3.52 -40.54 -6.47
N ARG A 398 2.28 -40.47 -5.96
CA ARG A 398 1.90 -40.76 -4.57
C ARG A 398 1.47 -42.25 -4.46
N PRO A 399 1.92 -43.03 -3.45
CA PRO A 399 1.46 -44.40 -3.26
C PRO A 399 0.04 -44.49 -2.66
N SER A 400 -0.62 -45.59 -3.00
CA SER A 400 -2.02 -45.93 -2.71
C SER A 400 -2.19 -46.98 -1.58
N THR A 401 -3.42 -47.00 -1.04
CA THR A 401 -4.19 -48.11 -0.40
C THR A 401 -3.93 -48.54 1.07
N PRO A 402 -4.91 -49.17 1.79
CA PRO A 402 -6.29 -49.54 1.38
C PRO A 402 -7.44 -49.15 2.34
N LEU A 403 -8.66 -49.37 1.82
CA LEU A 403 -9.98 -49.31 2.46
C LEU A 403 -10.12 -50.24 3.68
N GLY A 404 -10.86 -49.78 4.69
CA GLY A 404 -11.53 -50.59 5.69
C GLY A 404 -12.95 -50.08 5.94
N THR A 405 -13.94 -50.90 5.63
CA THR A 405 -15.38 -50.73 5.85
C THR A 405 -15.73 -50.65 7.34
N GLY A 406 -16.50 -49.64 7.75
CA GLY A 406 -17.10 -49.56 9.09
C GLY A 406 -18.13 -48.45 9.17
N THR A 407 -19.41 -48.82 9.09
CA THR A 407 -20.58 -47.99 9.34
C THR A 407 -20.65 -47.54 10.80
N ILE A 408 -20.51 -46.24 11.10
CA ILE A 408 -20.94 -45.65 12.38
C ILE A 408 -21.53 -44.26 12.12
N VAL A 409 -22.77 -44.10 12.58
CA VAL A 409 -23.64 -42.91 12.51
C VAL A 409 -23.10 -41.77 13.39
N PRO A 410 -23.12 -40.49 12.96
CA PRO A 410 -22.78 -39.36 13.83
C PRO A 410 -23.96 -38.94 14.74
N PRO A 411 -23.72 -38.49 15.98
CA PRO A 411 -24.78 -38.16 16.94
C PRO A 411 -25.42 -36.79 16.69
N PRO A 412 -26.69 -36.58 17.09
CA PRO A 412 -27.43 -35.34 16.81
C PRO A 412 -27.11 -34.23 17.81
N ARG A 413 -27.05 -32.99 17.30
CA ARG A 413 -26.87 -31.76 18.09
C ARG A 413 -28.24 -31.28 18.62
N PRO A 414 -28.35 -30.86 19.90
CA PRO A 414 -29.64 -30.53 20.50
C PRO A 414 -30.24 -29.21 19.99
N SER A 415 -31.56 -29.22 19.85
CA SER A 415 -32.41 -28.10 19.46
C SER A 415 -33.47 -27.83 20.54
N SER A 416 -33.54 -26.59 21.02
CA SER A 416 -34.63 -25.97 21.79
C SER A 416 -34.29 -24.47 21.89
N ARG A 417 -35.16 -23.46 21.71
CA ARG A 417 -36.63 -23.26 21.74
C ARG A 417 -36.90 -21.78 21.28
N PRO A 418 -38.13 -21.20 21.32
CA PRO A 418 -39.39 -21.42 20.59
C PRO A 418 -39.75 -20.28 19.58
N LYS A 419 -40.72 -20.55 18.69
CA LYS A 419 -41.47 -19.56 17.88
C LYS A 419 -42.79 -19.15 18.57
N LEU A 420 -43.17 -17.88 18.51
CA LEU A 420 -44.54 -17.32 18.66
C LEU A 420 -44.67 -16.02 17.80
N PRO A 421 -45.89 -15.51 17.50
CA PRO A 421 -46.38 -15.34 16.13
C PRO A 421 -46.39 -13.89 15.60
N ALA A 422 -46.75 -13.76 14.31
CA ALA A 422 -46.82 -12.53 13.55
C ALA A 422 -47.94 -11.58 14.01
N GLY A 423 -47.57 -10.31 14.26
CA GLY A 423 -48.48 -9.17 14.38
C GLY A 423 -47.94 -8.00 13.56
N LYS A 424 -48.78 -7.45 12.68
CA LYS A 424 -48.53 -6.25 11.86
C LYS A 424 -48.19 -5.04 12.73
N LEU A 425 -47.15 -4.29 12.38
CA LEU A 425 -47.18 -2.82 12.43
C LEU A 425 -46.16 -2.24 11.43
N THR A 426 -46.61 -1.23 10.71
CA THR A 426 -45.94 -0.46 9.65
C THR A 426 -45.04 0.65 10.23
N GLY A 427 -43.89 0.96 9.61
CA GLY A 427 -43.19 2.23 9.86
C GLY A 427 -41.65 2.20 9.74
N ILE A 428 -41.18 2.58 8.55
CA ILE A 428 -39.87 3.10 8.08
C ILE A 428 -38.79 3.50 9.13
N ASN A 429 -37.60 2.88 9.06
CA ASN A 429 -36.30 3.49 8.68
C ASN A 429 -35.18 2.42 8.73
N GLU A 430 -34.62 2.03 7.57
CA GLU A 430 -33.58 1.01 7.45
C GLU A 430 -32.19 1.54 7.84
N ILE A 431 -31.58 0.90 8.85
CA ILE A 431 -30.15 1.01 9.17
C ILE A 431 -29.45 -0.28 8.72
N VAL A 432 -28.42 -0.10 7.88
CA VAL A 432 -27.22 -0.91 7.63
C VAL A 432 -27.27 -2.37 8.08
N ARG A 433 -27.40 -3.30 7.12
CA ARG A 433 -27.13 -4.73 7.34
C ARG A 433 -25.70 -5.09 6.96
N THR A 434 -25.03 -5.68 7.93
CA THR A 434 -23.67 -6.23 7.93
C THR A 434 -23.53 -7.44 6.99
N SER A 435 -22.32 -7.58 6.43
CA SER A 435 -21.93 -8.55 5.41
C SER A 435 -22.07 -10.00 5.86
N ARG A 436 -22.72 -10.83 5.04
CA ARG A 436 -22.60 -12.29 5.11
C ARG A 436 -21.43 -12.73 4.22
N GLY A 437 -20.56 -13.58 4.77
CA GLY A 437 -19.44 -14.20 4.06
C GLY A 437 -19.87 -15.08 2.87
N PRO A 438 -18.90 -15.72 2.19
CA PRO A 438 -19.12 -16.31 0.86
C PRO A 438 -19.91 -17.61 0.97
N SER A 439 -21.20 -17.56 0.62
CA SER A 439 -21.98 -18.76 0.35
C SER A 439 -21.75 -19.22 -1.10
N PRO A 440 -21.60 -20.52 -1.37
CA PRO A 440 -21.66 -21.06 -2.72
C PRO A 440 -23.00 -20.68 -3.36
N VAL A 441 -22.97 -20.22 -4.61
CA VAL A 441 -24.19 -19.90 -5.38
C VAL A 441 -24.98 -21.20 -5.56
N THR A 442 -26.06 -21.39 -4.80
CA THR A 442 -27.04 -22.45 -5.02
C THR A 442 -27.93 -22.09 -6.21
N LEU A 443 -28.01 -22.99 -7.17
CA LEU A 443 -28.72 -22.83 -8.44
C LEU A 443 -30.25 -22.92 -8.20
N ALA A 444 -30.89 -21.79 -7.88
CA ALA A 444 -32.31 -21.59 -8.10
C ALA A 444 -32.47 -20.63 -9.28
N SER A 445 -33.20 -21.05 -10.32
CA SER A 445 -33.22 -20.43 -11.65
C SER A 445 -33.91 -19.06 -11.74
N GLN A 446 -34.04 -18.32 -10.63
CA GLN A 446 -34.66 -16.98 -10.59
C GLN A 446 -33.94 -15.95 -9.70
N ASP A 447 -32.83 -16.29 -9.03
CA ASP A 447 -32.12 -15.32 -8.20
C ASP A 447 -31.15 -14.45 -9.03
N PRO A 448 -31.13 -13.11 -8.80
CA PRO A 448 -30.19 -12.21 -9.47
C PRO A 448 -28.73 -12.55 -9.13
N LEU A 449 -27.87 -12.55 -10.15
CA LEU A 449 -26.46 -12.89 -10.04
C LEU A 449 -25.70 -11.83 -9.24
N PRO A 450 -24.93 -12.21 -8.20
CA PRO A 450 -24.19 -11.24 -7.40
C PRO A 450 -22.93 -10.77 -8.12
N ILE A 451 -22.75 -9.45 -8.21
CA ILE A 451 -21.51 -8.81 -8.64
C ILE A 451 -21.08 -7.76 -7.61
N ALA A 452 -19.81 -7.38 -7.59
CA ALA A 452 -19.36 -6.23 -6.80
C ALA A 452 -18.83 -5.13 -7.72
N VAL A 453 -18.92 -3.89 -7.26
CA VAL A 453 -18.29 -2.73 -7.91
C VAL A 453 -17.30 -2.09 -6.95
N ALA A 454 -16.19 -1.62 -7.49
CA ALA A 454 -15.23 -0.80 -6.78
C ALA A 454 -14.91 0.46 -7.59
N PHE A 455 -15.03 1.62 -6.95
CA PHE A 455 -14.51 2.90 -7.41
C PHE A 455 -13.25 3.24 -6.64
N THR A 456 -12.15 3.42 -7.35
CA THR A 456 -10.86 3.79 -6.76
C THR A 456 -10.40 5.10 -7.38
N GLU A 457 -10.24 6.13 -6.55
CA GLU A 457 -9.79 7.45 -7.01
C GLU A 457 -8.41 7.83 -6.45
N SER A 458 -7.71 8.68 -7.17
CA SER A 458 -6.45 9.27 -6.76
C SER A 458 -6.48 10.78 -6.98
N VAL A 459 -6.10 11.54 -5.95
CA VAL A 459 -5.95 12.99 -6.01
C VAL A 459 -4.47 13.37 -6.00
N ASN A 460 -4.03 14.05 -7.05
CA ASN A 460 -2.72 14.68 -7.12
C ASN A 460 -2.95 16.18 -7.00
N ALA A 461 -2.36 16.80 -5.98
CA ALA A 461 -2.48 18.24 -5.77
C ALA A 461 -1.11 18.88 -5.60
N TYR A 462 -0.93 20.04 -6.21
CA TYR A 462 0.25 20.87 -6.08
C TYR A 462 -0.15 22.20 -5.46
N PHE A 463 0.43 22.53 -4.30
CA PHE A 463 0.23 23.80 -3.62
C PHE A 463 1.51 24.65 -3.74
N LYS A 464 1.37 25.96 -3.93
CA LYS A 464 2.50 26.89 -3.98
C LYS A 464 2.43 27.86 -2.79
N GLY A 465 3.16 27.52 -1.74
CA GLY A 465 3.18 28.23 -0.46
C GLY A 465 1.80 28.32 0.17
N ALA A 466 1.39 29.54 0.50
CA ALA A 466 0.10 29.84 1.12
C ALA A 466 -0.94 30.43 0.15
N ASP A 467 -0.65 30.45 -1.17
CA ASP A 467 -1.53 31.07 -2.17
C ASP A 467 -2.55 30.05 -2.73
N PRO A 468 -3.84 30.15 -2.37
CA PRO A 468 -4.85 29.17 -2.80
C PRO A 468 -5.11 29.21 -4.30
N SER A 469 -4.84 30.34 -4.97
CA SER A 469 -5.09 30.53 -6.40
C SER A 469 -4.10 29.77 -7.29
N LYS A 470 -2.94 29.37 -6.72
CA LYS A 470 -1.89 28.62 -7.41
C LYS A 470 -1.98 27.12 -7.16
N CYS A 471 -3.06 26.65 -6.54
CA CYS A 471 -3.30 25.23 -6.32
C CYS A 471 -3.73 24.55 -7.63
N ILE A 472 -2.96 23.56 -8.06
CA ILE A 472 -3.25 22.74 -9.24
C ILE A 472 -3.65 21.36 -8.77
N VAL A 473 -4.79 20.86 -9.24
CA VAL A 473 -5.33 19.57 -8.83
C VAL A 473 -5.60 18.72 -10.07
N LYS A 474 -5.35 17.42 -9.93
CA LYS A 474 -5.74 16.40 -10.91
C LYS A 474 -6.29 15.18 -10.17
N ILE A 475 -7.54 14.85 -10.46
CA ILE A 475 -8.21 13.70 -9.88
C ILE A 475 -8.52 12.69 -10.99
N THR A 476 -8.11 11.44 -10.77
CA THR A 476 -8.36 10.33 -11.69
C THR A 476 -8.97 9.18 -10.93
N GLY A 477 -9.88 8.44 -11.57
CA GLY A 477 -10.47 7.24 -10.99
C GLY A 477 -10.61 6.09 -11.98
N ASP A 478 -10.79 4.92 -11.42
CA ASP A 478 -11.12 3.69 -12.12
C ASP A 478 -12.34 3.02 -11.49
N MET A 479 -13.08 2.28 -12.32
CA MET A 479 -14.21 1.46 -11.92
C MET A 479 -13.91 0.01 -12.29
N THR A 480 -13.98 -0.86 -11.30
CA THR A 480 -13.74 -2.30 -11.42
C THR A 480 -15.01 -3.06 -11.06
N LEU A 481 -15.37 -4.06 -11.85
CA LEU A 481 -16.43 -5.03 -11.51
C LEU A 481 -15.80 -6.36 -11.09
N SER A 482 -16.27 -6.94 -9.97
CA SER A 482 -15.82 -8.24 -9.49
C SER A 482 -16.92 -9.28 -9.63
N PHE A 483 -16.55 -10.42 -10.21
CA PHE A 483 -17.44 -11.52 -10.54
C PHE A 483 -17.07 -12.77 -9.73
N PRO A 484 -18.00 -13.39 -9.00
CA PRO A 484 -17.74 -14.65 -8.31
C PRO A 484 -17.33 -15.75 -9.29
N SER A 485 -16.42 -16.63 -8.90
CA SER A 485 -15.88 -17.68 -9.78
C SER A 485 -16.95 -18.62 -10.35
N GLY A 486 -18.02 -18.87 -9.59
CA GLY A 486 -19.15 -19.70 -10.03
C GLY A 486 -19.96 -19.12 -11.22
N ILE A 487 -19.85 -17.82 -11.52
CA ILE A 487 -20.66 -17.18 -12.57
C ILE A 487 -20.30 -17.68 -13.97
N ILE A 488 -19.07 -18.15 -14.17
CA ILE A 488 -18.58 -18.63 -15.47
C ILE A 488 -19.44 -19.81 -15.95
N LYS A 489 -19.76 -20.74 -15.03
CA LYS A 489 -20.62 -21.89 -15.35
C LYS A 489 -21.96 -21.43 -15.90
N ILE A 490 -22.56 -20.41 -15.29
CA ILE A 490 -23.87 -19.85 -15.65
C ILE A 490 -23.81 -19.21 -17.05
N PHE A 491 -22.77 -18.41 -17.32
CA PHE A 491 -22.59 -17.78 -18.64
C PHE A 491 -22.30 -18.80 -19.75
N THR A 492 -21.69 -19.94 -19.42
CA THR A 492 -21.42 -21.01 -20.39
C THR A 492 -22.58 -21.99 -20.59
N SER A 493 -23.45 -22.17 -19.59
CA SER A 493 -24.57 -23.10 -19.65
C SER A 493 -25.85 -22.48 -20.21
N SER A 494 -25.94 -21.15 -20.22
CA SER A 494 -27.10 -20.42 -20.76
C SER A 494 -26.81 -19.92 -22.19
N PRO A 495 -27.64 -20.25 -23.19
CA PRO A 495 -27.45 -19.80 -24.57
C PRO A 495 -27.65 -18.28 -24.74
N SER A 496 -28.33 -17.64 -23.77
CA SER A 496 -28.57 -16.20 -23.76
C SER A 496 -28.61 -15.68 -22.31
N PRO A 497 -27.45 -15.49 -21.65
CA PRO A 497 -27.41 -14.95 -20.30
C PRO A 497 -27.98 -13.52 -20.28
N ALA A 498 -28.59 -13.13 -19.16
CA ALA A 498 -29.06 -11.75 -18.97
C ALA A 498 -27.90 -10.78 -19.21
N VAL A 499 -28.15 -9.72 -19.99
CA VAL A 499 -27.13 -8.69 -20.26
C VAL A 499 -26.92 -7.87 -19.00
N LEU A 500 -25.65 -7.70 -18.59
CA LEU A 500 -25.33 -6.80 -17.49
C LEU A 500 -25.33 -5.36 -18.00
N SER A 501 -26.34 -4.60 -17.57
CA SER A 501 -26.49 -3.18 -17.88
C SER A 501 -26.45 -2.35 -16.61
N PHE A 502 -25.85 -1.16 -16.69
CA PHE A 502 -25.75 -0.25 -15.56
C PHE A 502 -25.73 1.21 -16.01
N LYS A 503 -26.20 2.06 -15.11
CA LYS A 503 -26.17 3.51 -15.22
C LYS A 503 -25.10 4.05 -14.27
N LEU A 504 -24.15 4.80 -14.81
CA LEU A 504 -23.23 5.59 -14.03
C LEU A 504 -23.94 6.90 -13.64
N ARG A 505 -24.01 7.22 -12.34
CA ARG A 505 -24.64 8.43 -11.82
C ARG A 505 -23.59 9.44 -11.34
N ASN A 506 -24.02 10.68 -11.16
CA ASN A 506 -23.17 11.79 -10.71
C ASN A 506 -21.99 12.07 -11.64
N THR A 507 -22.22 11.94 -12.96
CA THR A 507 -21.17 12.11 -13.97
C THR A 507 -20.90 13.57 -14.33
N SER A 508 -21.64 14.52 -13.76
CA SER A 508 -21.52 15.95 -14.07
C SER A 508 -20.13 16.54 -13.77
N LYS A 509 -19.42 15.97 -12.79
CA LYS A 509 -18.03 16.34 -12.46
C LYS A 509 -17.00 15.59 -13.29
N LEU A 510 -17.38 14.66 -14.18
CA LEU A 510 -16.43 13.86 -14.96
C LEU A 510 -16.09 14.57 -16.28
N GLU A 511 -14.84 15.04 -16.38
CA GLU A 511 -14.32 15.72 -17.58
C GLU A 511 -14.08 14.72 -18.72
N GLN A 512 -13.54 13.55 -18.39
CA GLN A 512 -13.24 12.51 -19.36
C GLN A 512 -13.65 11.14 -18.80
N ILE A 513 -14.29 10.32 -19.62
CA ILE A 513 -14.63 8.93 -19.31
C ILE A 513 -14.12 8.06 -20.45
N LEU A 514 -13.32 7.06 -20.10
CA LEU A 514 -12.65 6.13 -21.01
C LEU A 514 -13.17 4.71 -20.72
N PRO A 515 -14.27 4.29 -21.37
CA PRO A 515 -14.79 2.94 -21.22
C PRO A 515 -13.89 1.92 -21.92
N ASN A 516 -13.83 0.69 -21.38
CA ASN A 516 -13.18 -0.42 -22.06
C ASN A 516 -13.99 -0.84 -23.30
N GLN A 517 -13.57 -0.37 -24.48
CA GLN A 517 -14.30 -0.54 -25.75
C GLN A 517 -14.50 -2.00 -26.18
N HIS A 518 -13.71 -2.95 -25.64
CA HIS A 518 -13.88 -4.37 -25.92
C HIS A 518 -14.96 -5.01 -25.06
N LEU A 519 -15.25 -4.45 -23.89
CA LEU A 519 -16.17 -5.01 -22.90
C LEU A 519 -17.46 -4.21 -22.75
N LEU A 520 -17.45 -2.91 -23.04
CA LEU A 520 -18.57 -2.02 -22.87
C LEU A 520 -19.10 -1.49 -24.20
N HIS A 521 -20.41 -1.42 -24.24
CA HIS A 521 -21.15 -0.60 -25.18
C HIS A 521 -21.81 0.55 -24.41
N SER A 522 -22.01 1.68 -25.09
CA SER A 522 -22.65 2.88 -24.55
C SER A 522 -23.49 3.54 -25.63
N ASP A 523 -24.64 4.10 -25.24
CA ASP A 523 -25.50 4.90 -26.13
C ASP A 523 -25.45 6.36 -25.71
N SER A 524 -24.87 7.22 -26.54
CA SER A 524 -24.81 8.66 -26.26
C SER A 524 -26.20 9.32 -26.29
N SER A 525 -27.18 8.71 -26.96
CA SER A 525 -28.55 9.26 -27.04
C SER A 525 -29.39 9.02 -25.78
N GLN A 526 -28.98 8.05 -24.95
CA GLN A 526 -29.63 7.72 -23.67
C GLN A 526 -28.91 8.35 -22.47
N SER A 527 -27.78 9.03 -22.70
CA SER A 527 -27.01 9.69 -21.66
C SER A 527 -27.49 11.13 -21.44
N ASP A 528 -27.60 11.55 -20.17
CA ASP A 528 -27.82 12.94 -19.79
C ASP A 528 -26.53 13.58 -19.24
N THR A 529 -26.58 14.82 -18.76
CA THR A 529 -25.39 15.52 -18.23
C THR A 529 -24.85 14.93 -16.92
N ASN A 530 -25.66 14.16 -16.19
CA ASN A 530 -25.34 13.60 -14.88
C ASN A 530 -25.39 12.07 -14.83
N THR A 531 -25.83 11.42 -15.90
CA THR A 531 -25.90 9.96 -16.01
C THR A 531 -25.42 9.45 -17.37
N LYS A 532 -24.78 8.28 -17.35
CA LYS A 532 -24.36 7.57 -18.57
C LYS A 532 -24.72 6.10 -18.50
N ASP A 533 -25.37 5.60 -19.53
CA ASP A 533 -25.80 4.20 -19.62
C ASP A 533 -24.77 3.34 -20.35
N PHE A 534 -24.53 2.15 -19.79
CA PHE A 534 -23.59 1.16 -20.29
C PHE A 534 -24.21 -0.24 -20.25
N TRP A 535 -23.81 -1.09 -21.19
CA TRP A 535 -24.10 -2.52 -21.15
C TRP A 535 -22.89 -3.33 -21.61
N LEU A 536 -22.69 -4.50 -21.00
CA LEU A 536 -21.53 -5.33 -21.28
C LEU A 536 -21.73 -6.20 -22.52
N ASN A 537 -20.66 -6.33 -23.30
CA ASN A 537 -20.53 -7.36 -24.31
C ASN A 537 -20.36 -8.73 -23.62
N MET A 538 -21.48 -9.42 -23.40
CA MET A 538 -21.52 -10.70 -22.68
C MET A 538 -20.59 -11.77 -23.29
N PRO A 539 -20.50 -11.93 -24.63
CA PRO A 539 -19.50 -12.81 -25.24
C PRO A 539 -18.05 -12.47 -24.87
N ALA A 540 -17.65 -11.19 -24.98
CA ALA A 540 -16.29 -10.76 -24.66
C ALA A 540 -15.97 -10.90 -23.16
N LEU A 541 -16.93 -10.57 -22.30
CA LEU A 541 -16.83 -10.76 -20.86
C LEU A 541 -16.65 -12.24 -20.50
N THR A 542 -17.44 -13.13 -21.11
CA THR A 542 -17.37 -14.57 -20.84
C THR A 542 -16.01 -15.15 -21.25
N ALA A 543 -15.49 -14.73 -22.40
CA ALA A 543 -14.15 -15.12 -22.85
C ALA A 543 -13.05 -14.61 -21.89
N TYR A 544 -13.17 -13.35 -21.44
CA TYR A 544 -12.24 -12.76 -20.47
C TYR A 544 -12.24 -13.52 -19.14
N LEU A 545 -13.41 -13.74 -18.54
CA LEU A 545 -13.54 -14.45 -17.27
C LEU A 545 -13.04 -15.90 -17.36
N ARG A 546 -13.28 -16.58 -18.49
CA ARG A 546 -12.73 -17.92 -18.73
C ARG A 546 -11.21 -17.91 -18.71
N LYS A 547 -10.59 -16.97 -19.43
CA LYS A 547 -9.13 -16.82 -19.45
C LYS A 547 -8.56 -16.53 -18.06
N CYS A 548 -9.22 -15.67 -17.27
CA CYS A 548 -8.82 -15.41 -15.89
C CYS A 548 -8.94 -16.66 -15.01
N SER A 549 -9.97 -17.48 -15.22
CA SER A 549 -10.15 -18.73 -14.48
C SER A 549 -9.17 -19.82 -14.86
N GLU A 550 -8.71 -19.85 -16.11
CA GLU A 550 -7.65 -20.77 -16.55
C GLU A 550 -6.30 -20.37 -15.93
N GLN A 551 -6.03 -19.07 -15.81
CA GLN A 551 -4.80 -18.54 -15.21
C GLN A 551 -4.77 -18.68 -13.69
N ASN A 552 -5.92 -18.51 -13.02
CA ASN A 552 -6.00 -18.61 -11.56
C ASN A 552 -7.30 -19.31 -11.11
N PRO A 553 -7.37 -20.65 -11.17
CA PRO A 553 -8.59 -21.41 -10.87
C PRO A 553 -9.04 -21.36 -9.42
N VAL A 554 -8.14 -21.02 -8.49
CA VAL A 554 -8.42 -20.97 -7.04
C VAL A 554 -9.01 -19.64 -6.60
N SER A 555 -9.12 -18.65 -7.49
CA SER A 555 -9.65 -17.34 -7.14
C SER A 555 -11.15 -17.40 -6.84
N SER A 556 -11.58 -16.79 -5.74
CA SER A 556 -12.99 -16.66 -5.39
C SER A 556 -13.72 -15.63 -6.28
N TYR A 557 -12.98 -14.65 -6.81
CA TYR A 557 -13.51 -13.57 -7.65
C TYR A 557 -12.56 -13.24 -8.80
N TYR A 558 -13.11 -12.77 -9.90
CA TYR A 558 -12.36 -12.21 -11.02
C TYR A 558 -12.71 -10.73 -11.18
N ASN A 559 -11.71 -9.88 -11.14
CA ASN A 559 -11.84 -8.43 -11.27
C ASN A 559 -11.70 -8.03 -12.74
N VAL A 560 -12.56 -7.14 -13.20
CA VAL A 560 -12.62 -6.66 -14.56
C VAL A 560 -12.58 -5.13 -14.54
N ASP A 561 -11.57 -4.54 -15.16
CA ASP A 561 -11.47 -3.08 -15.30
C ASP A 561 -12.43 -2.61 -16.38
N VAL A 562 -13.40 -1.78 -15.98
CA VAL A 562 -14.56 -1.44 -16.80
C VAL A 562 -14.41 -0.06 -17.43
N LEU A 563 -14.02 0.94 -16.65
CA LEU A 563 -13.77 2.29 -17.16
C LEU A 563 -12.72 3.03 -16.32
N LYS A 564 -12.10 4.02 -16.94
CA LYS A 564 -11.26 5.03 -16.27
C LYS A 564 -11.88 6.41 -16.48
N TYR A 565 -11.70 7.32 -15.55
CA TYR A 565 -12.26 8.66 -15.65
C TYR A 565 -11.36 9.73 -15.02
N GLN A 566 -11.51 10.96 -15.49
CA GLN A 566 -10.89 12.16 -14.94
C GLN A 566 -11.99 13.07 -14.40
N VAL A 567 -11.80 13.58 -13.19
CA VAL A 567 -12.75 14.46 -12.50
C VAL A 567 -12.30 15.91 -12.70
N CYS A 568 -13.25 16.77 -13.04
CA CYS A 568 -13.07 18.21 -13.08
C CYS A 568 -12.72 18.72 -11.67
N SER A 569 -11.64 19.49 -11.58
CA SER A 569 -11.13 20.03 -10.32
C SER A 569 -11.10 21.55 -10.33
N ASN A 570 -11.46 22.16 -9.21
CA ASN A 570 -11.48 23.61 -9.01
C ASN A 570 -10.42 24.05 -7.99
N GLY A 571 -9.15 23.80 -8.33
CA GLY A 571 -8.00 24.12 -7.48
C GLY A 571 -8.17 23.59 -6.05
N ILE A 572 -7.92 24.45 -5.05
CA ILE A 572 -7.95 24.10 -3.63
C ILE A 572 -9.30 23.56 -3.14
N GLN A 573 -10.41 23.90 -3.79
CA GLN A 573 -11.73 23.41 -3.36
C GLN A 573 -11.92 21.92 -3.63
N SER A 574 -11.12 21.35 -4.53
CA SER A 574 -11.16 19.92 -4.87
C SER A 574 -10.14 19.08 -4.09
N THR A 575 -9.44 19.66 -3.12
CA THR A 575 -8.49 18.90 -2.28
C THR A 575 -9.14 18.50 -0.96
N PRO A 576 -9.10 17.21 -0.56
CA PRO A 576 -9.64 16.74 0.73
C PRO A 576 -8.91 17.30 1.95
N LEU A 577 -7.65 17.69 1.77
CA LEU A 577 -6.80 18.30 2.78
C LEU A 577 -6.14 19.54 2.18
N ASN A 578 -6.55 20.71 2.63
CA ASN A 578 -6.01 21.98 2.21
C ASN A 578 -4.75 22.29 3.01
N LEU A 579 -3.72 22.80 2.35
CA LEU A 579 -2.40 22.94 2.93
C LEU A 579 -1.82 24.32 2.61
N ALA A 580 -1.15 24.92 3.59
CA ALA A 580 -0.40 26.16 3.44
C ALA A 580 0.96 26.03 4.14
N VAL A 581 2.03 26.32 3.42
CA VAL A 581 3.41 26.09 3.88
C VAL A 581 4.16 27.41 3.96
N TYR A 582 4.92 27.56 5.04
CA TYR A 582 5.74 28.73 5.33
C TYR A 582 7.15 28.27 5.70
N TRP A 583 8.13 28.78 4.96
CA TRP A 583 9.55 28.55 5.21
C TRP A 583 10.23 29.84 5.63
N LYS A 584 11.09 29.76 6.65
CA LYS A 584 12.00 30.83 7.04
C LYS A 584 13.40 30.25 7.16
N CYS A 585 14.20 30.42 6.11
CA CYS A 585 15.56 29.89 6.03
C CYS A 585 16.56 30.95 6.50
N GLY A 586 17.15 30.74 7.68
CA GLY A 586 18.29 31.51 8.18
C GLY A 586 19.62 30.80 7.94
N SER A 587 20.74 31.46 8.25
CA SER A 587 22.09 30.91 8.03
C SER A 587 22.42 29.71 8.92
N SER A 588 21.86 29.65 10.13
CA SER A 588 22.09 28.56 11.10
C SER A 588 20.83 27.77 11.45
N THR A 589 19.65 28.27 11.09
CA THR A 589 18.38 27.62 11.43
C THR A 589 17.34 27.78 10.34
N THR A 590 16.50 26.77 10.16
CA THR A 590 15.31 26.84 9.31
C THR A 590 14.06 26.59 10.13
N ASP A 591 13.13 27.55 10.12
CA ASP A 591 11.81 27.38 10.70
C ASP A 591 10.80 27.01 9.61
N LEU A 592 10.01 25.97 9.86
CA LEU A 592 8.97 25.44 8.99
C LEU A 592 7.63 25.47 9.72
N ARG A 593 6.60 25.93 9.03
CA ARG A 593 5.20 25.80 9.46
C ARG A 593 4.34 25.28 8.32
N ILE A 594 3.53 24.26 8.60
CA ILE A 594 2.57 23.68 7.67
C ILE A 594 1.21 23.74 8.34
N ASP A 595 0.32 24.57 7.84
CA ASP A 595 -1.07 24.59 8.28
C ASP A 595 -1.88 23.67 7.37
N TYR A 596 -2.74 22.85 7.98
CA TYR A 596 -3.63 21.95 7.28
C TYR A 596 -5.07 22.17 7.72
N ARG A 597 -6.01 21.97 6.79
CA ARG A 597 -7.45 22.05 7.05
C ARG A 597 -8.19 20.98 6.27
N TYR A 598 -8.95 20.16 6.99
CA TYR A 598 -9.88 19.20 6.41
C TYR A 598 -10.94 19.89 5.56
N ASN A 599 -11.23 19.36 4.38
CA ASN A 599 -12.21 19.89 3.46
C ASN A 599 -13.28 18.84 3.12
N PRO A 600 -14.41 18.81 3.83
CA PRO A 600 -15.47 17.84 3.57
C PRO A 600 -16.12 18.00 2.19
N GLU A 601 -16.14 19.22 1.63
CA GLU A 601 -16.84 19.52 0.36
C GLU A 601 -16.18 18.87 -0.85
N ALA A 602 -14.90 18.51 -0.74
CA ALA A 602 -14.15 17.79 -1.78
C ALA A 602 -14.56 16.31 -1.90
N MET A 603 -15.37 15.78 -0.97
CA MET A 603 -15.73 14.36 -0.86
C MET A 603 -17.24 14.15 -0.83
N GLN A 604 -17.69 13.00 -1.32
CA GLN A 604 -19.10 12.60 -1.33
C GLN A 604 -19.26 11.09 -1.07
N PRO A 605 -19.82 10.67 0.09
CA PRO A 605 -20.06 11.50 1.28
C PRO A 605 -18.75 11.91 1.98
N PRO A 606 -18.71 12.97 2.80
CA PRO A 606 -17.53 13.30 3.59
C PRO A 606 -17.10 12.15 4.51
N GLY A 607 -15.80 11.90 4.64
CA GLY A 607 -15.27 10.81 5.46
C GLY A 607 -13.86 11.07 5.98
N PRO A 608 -13.42 10.35 7.03
CA PRO A 608 -12.13 10.59 7.66
C PRO A 608 -10.96 10.28 6.71
N LEU A 609 -9.94 11.13 6.75
CA LEU A 609 -8.65 10.87 6.12
C LEU A 609 -7.80 10.08 7.12
N THR A 610 -7.45 8.86 6.73
CA THR A 610 -6.67 7.93 7.55
C THR A 610 -5.24 7.81 7.06
N SER A 611 -4.35 7.31 7.92
CA SER A 611 -2.93 7.11 7.59
C SER A 611 -2.27 8.40 7.06
N VAL A 612 -2.58 9.54 7.66
CA VAL A 612 -2.10 10.84 7.19
C VAL A 612 -0.62 11.00 7.53
N GLN A 613 0.21 11.19 6.50
CA GLN A 613 1.65 11.33 6.63
C GLN A 613 2.14 12.57 5.88
N VAL A 614 3.02 13.35 6.51
CA VAL A 614 3.65 14.53 5.91
C VAL A 614 5.16 14.33 5.93
N LEU A 615 5.77 14.28 4.76
CA LEU A 615 7.20 14.08 4.58
C LEU A 615 7.84 15.36 4.03
N VAL A 616 8.84 15.89 4.74
CA VAL A 616 9.51 17.14 4.40
C VAL A 616 11.01 16.96 4.26
N PRO A 617 11.59 17.11 3.06
CA PRO A 617 13.03 17.15 2.88
C PRO A 617 13.61 18.49 3.36
N VAL A 618 14.75 18.46 4.06
CA VAL A 618 15.47 19.65 4.52
C VAL A 618 16.96 19.45 4.29
N ASN A 619 17.60 20.35 3.51
CA ASN A 619 19.05 20.33 3.27
C ASN A 619 19.81 21.22 4.28
N GLY A 620 21.14 21.29 4.14
CA GLY A 620 22.00 22.15 4.96
C GLY A 620 22.61 21.48 6.20
N GLY A 621 22.71 20.14 6.19
CA GLY A 621 23.35 19.37 7.26
C GLY A 621 22.66 19.55 8.61
N VAL A 622 21.39 19.13 8.70
CA VAL A 622 20.60 19.26 9.94
C VAL A 622 21.28 18.52 11.08
N THR A 623 21.72 19.24 12.11
CA THR A 623 22.36 18.69 13.31
C THR A 623 21.35 18.40 14.41
N ASN A 624 20.25 19.15 14.44
CA ASN A 624 19.22 19.04 15.46
C ASN A 624 17.85 19.45 14.89
N MET A 625 16.78 18.85 15.39
CA MET A 625 15.41 19.16 14.99
C MET A 625 14.51 19.23 16.23
N GLN A 626 13.75 20.31 16.34
CA GLN A 626 12.65 20.45 17.30
C GLN A 626 11.34 20.58 16.52
N SER A 627 10.31 19.85 16.92
CA SER A 627 9.05 19.82 16.18
C SER A 627 7.84 19.72 17.10
N LEU A 628 6.74 20.35 16.72
CA LEU A 628 5.44 20.25 17.38
C LEU A 628 4.33 20.12 16.33
N PRO A 629 3.53 19.04 16.32
CA PRO A 629 3.72 17.80 17.08
C PRO A 629 5.04 17.11 16.72
N ASN A 630 5.45 16.12 17.53
CA ASN A 630 6.72 15.41 17.34
C ASN A 630 6.79 14.76 15.95
N ALA A 631 7.88 15.03 15.24
CA ALA A 631 8.22 14.46 13.95
C ALA A 631 9.39 13.48 14.09
N ILE A 632 9.50 12.55 13.14
CA ILE A 632 10.61 11.61 13.05
C ILE A 632 11.61 12.17 12.04
N TRP A 633 12.84 12.49 12.50
CA TRP A 633 13.93 12.88 11.60
C TRP A 633 14.68 11.66 11.08
N ASN A 634 14.81 11.54 9.77
CA ASN A 634 15.68 10.57 9.10
C ASN A 634 16.92 11.29 8.57
N THR A 635 18.07 11.02 9.21
CA THR A 635 19.35 11.64 8.87
C THR A 635 19.92 11.13 7.54
N GLU A 636 19.72 9.87 7.20
CA GLU A 636 20.22 9.27 5.94
C GLU A 636 19.56 9.90 4.72
N GLN A 637 18.25 10.15 4.80
CA GLN A 637 17.48 10.74 3.70
C GLN A 637 17.32 12.26 3.80
N SER A 638 17.78 12.87 4.88
CA SER A 638 17.59 14.31 5.19
C SER A 638 16.11 14.72 5.12
N LYS A 639 15.24 13.96 5.79
CA LYS A 639 13.77 14.14 5.76
C LYS A 639 13.15 14.08 7.15
N SER A 640 12.16 14.93 7.39
CA SER A 640 11.27 14.87 8.54
C SER A 640 9.94 14.22 8.17
N LEU A 641 9.41 13.34 9.03
CA LEU A 641 8.14 12.65 8.84
C LEU A 641 7.20 12.91 10.02
N TRP A 642 6.04 13.48 9.75
CA TRP A 642 4.91 13.48 10.67
C TRP A 642 3.94 12.36 10.31
N LYS A 643 3.46 11.64 11.33
CA LYS A 643 2.33 10.71 11.25
C LYS A 643 1.20 11.29 12.08
N LEU A 644 0.12 11.71 11.44
CA LEU A 644 -1.03 12.31 12.10
C LEU A 644 -2.10 11.25 12.33
N ASN A 645 -2.92 11.46 13.36
CA ASN A 645 -4.14 10.70 13.57
C ASN A 645 -5.13 10.96 12.44
N ASP A 646 -6.19 10.17 12.40
CA ASP A 646 -7.26 10.34 11.41
C ASP A 646 -7.86 11.76 11.49
N ILE A 647 -7.91 12.43 10.33
CA ILE A 647 -8.39 13.80 10.20
C ILE A 647 -9.81 13.77 9.67
N SER A 648 -10.74 14.39 10.39
CA SER A 648 -12.14 14.51 10.02
C SER A 648 -12.74 15.77 10.63
N GLU A 649 -13.98 16.07 10.25
CA GLU A 649 -14.79 17.14 10.88
C GLU A 649 -14.98 16.92 12.39
N LYS A 650 -14.91 15.67 12.87
CA LYS A 650 -15.02 15.31 14.28
C LYS A 650 -13.70 15.42 15.05
N SER A 651 -12.59 15.65 14.35
CA SER A 651 -11.28 15.81 14.98
C SER A 651 -11.20 17.19 15.66
N GLU A 652 -10.25 17.37 16.58
CA GLU A 652 -10.00 18.67 17.23
C GLU A 652 -9.87 19.80 16.19
N ASN A 653 -10.43 20.97 16.51
CA ASN A 653 -10.47 22.14 15.61
C ASN A 653 -11.04 21.83 14.22
N GLU A 654 -12.04 20.95 14.13
CA GLU A 654 -12.72 20.58 12.87
C GLU A 654 -11.75 20.01 11.81
N GLY A 655 -10.72 19.29 12.26
CA GLY A 655 -9.68 18.75 11.38
C GLY A 655 -8.69 19.78 10.85
N SER A 656 -8.60 20.95 11.50
CA SER A 656 -7.58 21.97 11.23
C SER A 656 -6.43 21.88 12.23
N GLY A 657 -5.20 22.14 11.78
CA GLY A 657 -4.04 22.13 12.65
C GLY A 657 -2.79 22.72 12.02
N SER A 658 -1.69 22.69 12.77
CA SER A 658 -0.41 23.28 12.37
C SER A 658 0.74 22.36 12.79
N LEU A 659 1.60 22.03 11.83
CA LEU A 659 2.87 21.34 12.07
C LEU A 659 3.98 22.37 12.06
N ARG A 660 4.82 22.38 13.09
CA ARG A 660 5.92 23.32 13.22
C ARG A 660 7.20 22.56 13.46
N ALA A 661 8.28 22.97 12.79
CA ALA A 661 9.61 22.47 13.08
C ALA A 661 10.64 23.58 12.99
N LYS A 662 11.68 23.45 13.81
CA LYS A 662 12.90 24.24 13.74
C LYS A 662 14.07 23.28 13.57
N PHE A 663 14.84 23.51 12.51
CA PHE A 663 16.01 22.72 12.14
C PHE A 663 17.26 23.56 12.40
N GLU A 664 18.23 23.03 13.14
CA GLU A 664 19.56 23.62 13.29
C GLU A 664 20.47 23.03 12.20
N LEU A 665 21.22 23.90 11.51
CA LEU A 665 21.98 23.56 10.31
C LEU A 665 23.48 23.72 10.55
N SER A 666 24.28 22.76 10.06
CA SER A 666 25.73 22.91 10.01
C SER A 666 26.21 23.73 8.80
N ASP A 667 25.43 23.75 7.72
CA ASP A 667 25.76 24.40 6.44
C ASP A 667 24.52 25.07 5.82
N GLY A 668 24.06 26.16 6.44
CA GLY A 668 22.88 26.92 5.99
C GLY A 668 23.21 28.12 5.08
N PRO A 669 22.20 28.77 4.47
CA PRO A 669 20.76 28.53 4.64
C PRO A 669 20.23 27.34 3.82
N SER A 670 19.18 26.67 4.34
CA SER A 670 18.48 25.65 3.57
C SER A 670 17.65 26.25 2.43
N ILE A 671 17.35 25.45 1.41
CA ILE A 671 16.51 25.84 0.28
C ILE A 671 15.12 25.23 0.51
N PRO A 672 14.02 26.02 0.45
CA PRO A 672 12.67 25.47 0.51
C PRO A 672 12.51 24.37 -0.54
N ALA A 673 12.09 23.19 -0.08
CA ALA A 673 12.00 22.00 -0.90
C ALA A 673 10.56 21.48 -0.93
N THR A 674 10.24 20.76 -2.01
CA THR A 674 8.92 20.17 -2.18
C THR A 674 8.65 19.12 -1.11
N LEU A 675 7.61 19.33 -0.31
CA LEU A 675 7.14 18.33 0.66
C LEU A 675 5.98 17.50 0.11
N ALA A 676 5.82 16.29 0.66
CA ALA A 676 4.83 15.32 0.20
C ALA A 676 3.82 14.97 1.30
N VAL A 677 2.56 14.80 0.92
CA VAL A 677 1.49 14.40 1.84
C VAL A 677 0.79 13.15 1.34
N GLN A 678 0.63 12.17 2.21
CA GLN A 678 -0.10 10.93 1.95
C GLN A 678 -1.29 10.76 2.87
N PHE A 679 -2.41 10.26 2.35
CA PHE A 679 -3.61 9.91 3.10
C PHE A 679 -4.47 8.92 2.32
N PHE A 680 -5.36 8.25 3.04
CA PHE A 680 -6.32 7.28 2.48
C PHE A 680 -7.72 7.52 3.04
N ASN A 681 -8.74 7.29 2.22
CA ASN A 681 -10.12 7.21 2.68
C ASN A 681 -10.81 5.98 2.09
N GLU A 682 -11.61 5.32 2.91
CA GLU A 682 -12.54 4.27 2.50
C GLU A 682 -13.98 4.71 2.78
N GLY A 683 -14.87 4.40 1.84
CA GLY A 683 -16.30 4.73 1.91
C GLY A 683 -16.72 5.97 1.11
N SER A 684 -15.79 6.71 0.51
CA SER A 684 -16.09 7.94 -0.24
C SER A 684 -15.41 8.00 -1.62
N THR A 685 -15.91 8.86 -2.50
CA THR A 685 -15.25 9.33 -3.72
C THR A 685 -15.20 10.86 -3.74
N LEU A 686 -14.24 11.41 -4.47
CA LEU A 686 -14.10 12.84 -4.74
C LEU A 686 -15.06 13.30 -5.85
N SER A 687 -15.33 12.41 -6.81
CA SER A 687 -16.30 12.67 -7.87
C SER A 687 -17.76 12.61 -7.41
N GLY A 688 -18.06 11.80 -6.38
CA GLY A 688 -19.42 11.40 -6.02
C GLY A 688 -20.03 10.38 -6.98
N VAL A 689 -19.26 9.83 -7.93
CA VAL A 689 -19.73 8.85 -8.92
C VAL A 689 -20.31 7.62 -8.23
N ASP A 690 -21.35 7.06 -8.84
CA ASP A 690 -21.93 5.80 -8.39
C ASP A 690 -22.46 4.95 -9.55
N MET A 691 -22.71 3.68 -9.29
CA MET A 691 -23.28 2.73 -10.23
C MET A 691 -24.66 2.29 -9.77
N GLU A 692 -25.63 2.32 -10.70
CA GLU A 692 -26.95 1.74 -10.53
C GLU A 692 -27.15 0.62 -11.56
N LEU A 693 -27.61 -0.55 -11.13
CA LEU A 693 -27.89 -1.67 -12.03
C LEU A 693 -29.21 -1.46 -12.78
N VAL A 694 -29.22 -1.82 -14.07
CA VAL A 694 -30.42 -1.78 -14.91
C VAL A 694 -30.86 -3.22 -15.20
N GLY A 695 -32.09 -3.54 -14.83
CA GLY A 695 -32.69 -4.87 -14.98
C GLY A 695 -32.58 -5.76 -13.74
N SER A 696 -33.21 -6.94 -13.79
CA SER A 696 -33.35 -7.86 -12.65
C SER A 696 -32.39 -9.05 -12.68
N GLY A 697 -31.53 -9.17 -13.71
CA GLY A 697 -30.63 -10.32 -13.87
C GLY A 697 -29.43 -10.32 -12.91
N TYR A 698 -29.10 -9.16 -12.33
CA TYR A 698 -27.93 -8.97 -11.47
C TYR A 698 -28.31 -8.18 -10.23
N ARG A 699 -27.55 -8.39 -9.16
CA ARG A 699 -27.62 -7.58 -7.94
C ARG A 699 -26.23 -7.18 -7.48
N LEU A 700 -26.15 -6.00 -6.87
CA LEU A 700 -24.92 -5.53 -6.28
C LEU A 700 -24.75 -6.17 -4.91
N SER A 701 -23.69 -6.97 -4.77
CA SER A 701 -23.29 -7.62 -3.52
C SER A 701 -22.39 -6.74 -2.67
N LEU A 702 -21.65 -5.82 -3.30
CA LEU A 702 -20.77 -4.87 -2.65
C LEU A 702 -20.61 -3.63 -3.54
N ASN A 703 -20.70 -2.45 -2.94
CA ASN A 703 -20.32 -1.18 -3.54
C ASN A 703 -19.17 -0.59 -2.73
N LYS A 704 -17.95 -0.71 -3.26
CA LYS A 704 -16.74 -0.22 -2.60
C LYS A 704 -16.32 1.10 -3.20
N LYS A 705 -16.14 2.11 -2.36
CA LYS A 705 -15.63 3.44 -2.75
C LYS A 705 -14.41 3.76 -1.93
N ARG A 706 -13.37 4.29 -2.57
CA ARG A 706 -12.17 4.76 -1.87
C ARG A 706 -11.43 5.78 -2.70
N PHE A 707 -10.64 6.61 -2.02
CA PHE A 707 -9.63 7.42 -2.69
C PHE A 707 -8.33 7.47 -1.90
N THR A 708 -7.26 7.77 -2.61
CA THR A 708 -5.90 7.90 -2.07
C THR A 708 -5.30 9.23 -2.52
N SER A 709 -4.40 9.78 -1.72
CA SER A 709 -3.46 10.78 -2.23
C SER A 709 -2.51 10.13 -3.24
N GLY A 710 -2.36 10.74 -4.41
CA GLY A 710 -1.26 10.46 -5.32
C GLY A 710 0.01 11.20 -4.91
N LYS A 711 0.69 11.85 -5.86
CA LYS A 711 1.78 12.79 -5.59
C LYS A 711 1.20 14.13 -5.17
N THR A 712 0.86 14.29 -3.88
CA THR A 712 0.54 15.60 -3.32
C THR A 712 1.84 16.30 -2.97
N SER A 713 2.15 17.41 -3.65
CA SER A 713 3.42 18.13 -3.55
C SER A 713 3.18 19.58 -3.15
N ILE A 714 4.05 20.15 -2.32
CA ILE A 714 3.91 21.57 -1.90
C ILE A 714 5.27 22.23 -1.92
N ILE A 715 5.40 23.37 -2.61
CA ILE A 715 6.63 24.18 -2.69
C ILE A 715 6.44 25.50 -1.95
#